data_AF-A0A8T2UPV4-F1
#
_entry.id   AF-A0A8T2UPV4-F1
#
_cell.length_a   1.000
_cell.length_b   1.000
_cell.length_c   1.000
_cell.angle_alpha   90.00
_cell.angle_beta   90.00
_cell.angle_gamma   90.00
#
_symmetry.space_group_name_H-M   'P 1'
#
loop_
_entity.id
_entity.type
_entity.pdbx_description
1 polymer ?
#
loop_
_entity_poly.entity_id
_entity_poly.type
_entity_poly.pdbx_seq_one_letter_code
_entity_poly.pdbx_strand_id
1 'polypeptide(L)'
;MTTTEGVIPSSGSKGDSVDDSGMDGADVSLMDEARQPLSRKVNIASSLINPYRMVIVLRLVVLGFFFRYRILNPVPNAFGLWLTSIVCEIWFAFSWILDQFPKWFPINRETYLDRLSLRYEREGEPSHLAAVDVFVSTVDPMKEPPLVTANTVLSILAVDYPVDKVSCYVSDDGAAMLTFEALSETSEFARKWVPFCKNFNIEPRAPEVYFAQKIDYLKDKVQPNFVKERRAMKREYEEFKVRINALVAKAQKVPDEGWIMQDGTPWPGNNTRDHPGMIQVFLGHSGGLDSDGNELPRLVYVSREKRPGFNHHKKAGAMNALVRVSAVLTNAPYFLNLDCDHYINNSKALREAMCFMMDPTVGPKVCYVQFPQRFDGIDLHDRYANRNTVFFDINMKGLDGVQGPVYVGTGCCFRRQALYGYDPPIQPKKPSMACDCLPGWLCGPRHSKKKSGKSKKTEQKKQPPVRTDSTVPIFNLEDIEEGMEGYDDDKSLMMSKKNFEKRFGQSPVFLASTLLEEGGVPPSASPAGLLKEAIHVISCGYEDKTDWGLEIGWIYGSVTEDILTGFKMHARGWRSVYCMPRRPAFKGSAPINLSDRLNQVLRWALGSVEIFLSRHCPLWYGYGGRLKFLERFAYINTIVYPLTSIPLLVYCTLPAICLLTGKFIIPTISNIASLWFLGLFLSIIATGVLEMRWSGVGIEEWWRNEQFWVIGGVSAHLFAVIQGFLKVLAGIDTNFTVTSKGSDDQDQFAELYLFKWTSLLIPPTTLLVINLVGVVAGISDAISSGYSSWGPLFGKLFFAFWVIVHLYPFLKGLMGRQNRTPTIVIVWSVLLASIFSLLWVRIDPFLIRATGPDQKLCGINC
;
A
#
# COMPACT_ATOMS: atom_id res chain seq x y z
N MET A 1 -58.41 22.88 6.51
CA MET A 1 -58.86 24.20 6.05
C MET A 1 -58.42 25.22 7.08
N THR A 2 -57.60 26.18 6.64
CA THR A 2 -57.46 27.57 7.12
C THR A 2 -57.23 27.85 8.61
N THR A 3 -55.96 28.10 8.92
CA THR A 3 -55.40 29.33 9.54
C THR A 3 -56.35 30.39 10.08
N THR A 4 -56.06 30.95 11.26
CA THR A 4 -55.69 32.39 11.44
C THR A 4 -55.28 32.72 12.88
N GLU A 5 -54.44 33.74 12.96
CA GLU A 5 -53.61 34.22 14.08
C GLU A 5 -54.36 35.05 15.14
N GLY A 6 -53.71 35.28 16.29
CA GLY A 6 -53.72 36.61 16.90
C GLY A 6 -53.81 36.74 18.43
N VAL A 7 -52.77 37.36 19.00
CA VAL A 7 -52.79 38.39 20.08
C VAL A 7 -52.32 38.00 21.52
N ILE A 8 -51.22 38.68 21.91
CA ILE A 8 -50.47 38.85 23.19
C ILE A 8 -51.21 39.94 24.05
N PRO A 9 -51.17 40.10 25.41
CA PRO A 9 -49.93 40.48 26.12
C PRO A 9 -49.73 40.31 27.65
N SER A 10 -48.44 40.42 28.02
CA SER A 10 -47.83 41.08 29.20
C SER A 10 -48.01 40.52 30.62
N SER A 11 -46.90 40.21 31.31
CA SER A 11 -46.13 41.14 32.17
C SER A 11 -45.25 40.38 33.16
N GLY A 12 -43.97 40.74 33.25
CA GLY A 12 -43.02 40.19 34.21
C GLY A 12 -41.72 40.97 34.15
N SER A 13 -41.57 41.92 35.06
CA SER A 13 -40.47 42.86 35.13
C SER A 13 -39.35 42.39 36.07
N LYS A 14 -38.12 42.62 35.61
CA LYS A 14 -36.92 43.07 36.33
C LYS A 14 -36.11 42.08 37.18
N GLY A 15 -34.87 41.93 36.73
CA GLY A 15 -33.70 41.37 37.41
C GLY A 15 -32.48 41.46 36.47
N ASP A 16 -32.09 42.69 36.15
CA ASP A 16 -30.83 43.09 35.48
C ASP A 16 -29.59 42.50 36.22
N SER A 17 -28.38 42.36 35.69
CA SER A 17 -27.74 42.35 34.37
C SER A 17 -26.24 42.33 34.71
N VAL A 18 -25.44 41.42 34.15
CA VAL A 18 -24.00 41.65 33.98
C VAL A 18 -23.71 41.41 32.52
N ASP A 19 -23.19 42.45 31.89
CA ASP A 19 -23.04 42.66 30.46
C ASP A 19 -22.24 41.56 29.75
N ASP A 20 -22.88 40.91 28.78
CA ASP A 20 -22.21 40.25 27.66
C ASP A 20 -22.62 41.02 26.41
N SER A 21 -21.90 42.12 26.14
CA SER A 21 -22.10 42.96 24.97
C SER A 21 -21.00 42.69 23.94
N GLY A 22 -21.35 41.98 22.86
CA GLY A 22 -20.63 42.08 21.60
C GLY A 22 -20.17 40.79 20.94
N MET A 23 -20.94 39.69 20.96
CA MET A 23 -20.75 38.62 19.97
C MET A 23 -21.60 38.94 18.75
N ASP A 24 -20.96 39.45 17.69
CA ASP A 24 -21.62 39.64 16.39
C ASP A 24 -22.25 38.32 15.91
N GLY A 25 -23.43 38.38 15.30
CA GLY A 25 -24.13 37.19 14.77
C GLY A 25 -23.30 36.40 13.73
N ALA A 26 -22.27 37.03 13.16
CA ALA A 26 -21.26 36.38 12.31
C ALA A 26 -20.35 35.44 13.12
N ASP A 27 -19.87 35.85 14.29
CA ASP A 27 -19.00 35.04 15.17
C ASP A 27 -19.72 33.83 15.74
N VAL A 28 -21.01 33.97 16.09
CA VAL A 28 -21.83 32.84 16.52
C VAL A 28 -22.04 31.84 15.37
N SER A 29 -22.25 32.33 14.13
CA SER A 29 -22.36 31.45 12.95
C SER A 29 -21.02 30.79 12.58
N LEU A 30 -19.91 31.51 12.71
CA LEU A 30 -18.55 31.02 12.51
C LEU A 30 -18.21 29.95 13.56
N MET A 31 -18.65 30.11 14.81
CA MET A 31 -18.50 29.08 15.85
C MET A 31 -19.31 27.83 15.55
N ASP A 32 -20.52 27.97 15.00
CA ASP A 32 -21.35 26.81 14.62
C ASP A 32 -20.81 26.09 13.37
N GLU A 33 -20.31 26.81 12.36
CA GLU A 33 -19.61 26.22 11.21
C GLU A 33 -18.29 25.56 11.62
N ALA A 34 -17.54 26.18 12.53
CA ALA A 34 -16.34 25.61 13.10
C ALA A 34 -16.61 24.40 14.00
N ARG A 35 -17.85 24.05 14.38
CA ARG A 35 -18.19 22.80 15.10
C ARG A 35 -18.57 21.64 14.17
N GLN A 36 -18.73 21.90 12.87
CA GLN A 36 -19.10 20.88 11.89
C GLN A 36 -18.01 19.83 11.68
N PRO A 37 -18.35 18.60 11.23
CA PRO A 37 -17.35 17.58 10.93
C PRO A 37 -16.40 18.05 9.81
N LEU A 38 -15.10 17.78 9.99
CA LEU A 38 -14.04 18.16 9.05
C LEU A 38 -13.95 17.21 7.85
N SER A 39 -14.54 16.03 7.99
CA SER A 39 -14.65 15.05 6.93
C SER A 39 -15.99 14.33 6.96
N ARG A 40 -16.40 13.79 5.82
CA ARG A 40 -17.64 13.02 5.69
C ARG A 40 -17.37 11.68 5.00
N LYS A 41 -18.04 10.65 5.50
CA LYS A 41 -18.17 9.36 4.79
C LYS A 41 -19.31 9.47 3.78
N VAL A 42 -19.01 9.18 2.53
CA VAL A 42 -19.96 9.15 1.42
C VAL A 42 -20.14 7.70 1.01
N ASN A 43 -21.31 7.14 1.30
CA ASN A 43 -21.65 5.79 0.88
C ASN A 43 -21.84 5.75 -0.64
N ILE A 44 -21.43 4.64 -1.26
CA ILE A 44 -21.77 4.38 -2.66
C ILE A 44 -23.29 4.26 -2.81
N ALA A 45 -23.84 4.81 -3.88
CA ALA A 45 -25.27 4.79 -4.15
C ALA A 45 -25.83 3.35 -4.08
N SER A 46 -26.93 3.17 -3.34
CA SER A 46 -27.56 1.86 -3.14
C SER A 46 -27.95 1.17 -4.44
N SER A 47 -28.29 1.93 -5.48
CA SER A 47 -28.61 1.46 -6.83
C SER A 47 -27.43 0.79 -7.55
N LEU A 48 -26.19 1.10 -7.16
CA LEU A 48 -24.98 0.51 -7.74
C LEU A 48 -24.49 -0.68 -6.91
N ILE A 49 -24.48 -0.54 -5.57
CA ILE A 49 -23.87 -1.55 -4.70
C ILE A 49 -24.79 -2.74 -4.36
N ASN A 50 -26.11 -2.54 -4.26
CA ASN A 50 -27.02 -3.63 -3.92
C ASN A 50 -27.09 -4.69 -5.03
N PRO A 51 -27.19 -4.33 -6.34
CA PRO A 51 -27.10 -5.33 -7.40
C PRO A 51 -25.79 -6.12 -7.37
N TYR A 52 -24.66 -5.45 -7.13
CA TYR A 52 -23.36 -6.10 -6.99
C TYR A 52 -23.36 -7.16 -5.87
N ARG A 53 -23.86 -6.81 -4.69
CA ARG A 53 -24.00 -7.75 -3.56
C ARG A 53 -24.90 -8.94 -3.89
N MET A 54 -26.05 -8.69 -4.52
CA MET A 54 -26.98 -9.76 -4.92
C MET A 54 -26.32 -10.72 -5.91
N VAL A 55 -25.58 -10.21 -6.88
CA VAL A 55 -24.89 -11.03 -7.89
C VAL A 55 -23.73 -11.82 -7.28
N ILE A 56 -22.97 -11.27 -6.32
CA ILE A 56 -21.95 -12.03 -5.59
C ILE A 56 -22.57 -13.20 -4.81
N VAL A 57 -23.69 -12.96 -4.11
CA VAL A 57 -24.39 -14.03 -3.38
C VAL A 57 -24.93 -15.09 -4.35
N LEU A 58 -25.52 -14.68 -5.47
CA LEU A 58 -25.96 -15.60 -6.51
C LEU A 58 -24.78 -16.44 -7.05
N ARG A 59 -23.63 -15.80 -7.28
CA ARG A 59 -22.42 -16.47 -7.74
C ARG A 59 -21.93 -17.52 -6.74
N LEU A 60 -21.99 -17.24 -5.43
CA LEU A 60 -21.67 -18.23 -4.39
C LEU A 60 -22.59 -19.46 -4.46
N VAL A 61 -23.89 -19.25 -4.66
CA VAL A 61 -24.87 -20.33 -4.78
C VAL A 61 -24.59 -21.18 -6.02
N VAL A 62 -24.39 -20.54 -7.17
CA VAL A 62 -24.04 -21.23 -8.44
C VAL A 62 -22.75 -22.01 -8.30
N LEU A 63 -21.73 -21.43 -7.65
CA LEU A 63 -20.45 -22.06 -7.37
C LEU A 63 -20.60 -23.31 -6.48
N GLY A 64 -21.48 -23.26 -5.48
CA GLY A 64 -21.81 -24.42 -4.65
C GLY A 64 -22.43 -25.58 -5.45
N PHE A 65 -23.38 -25.28 -6.34
CA PHE A 65 -23.96 -26.28 -7.24
C PHE A 65 -22.96 -26.82 -8.25
N PHE A 66 -22.10 -25.95 -8.80
CA PHE A 66 -21.00 -26.32 -9.68
C PHE A 66 -20.07 -27.33 -9.00
N PHE A 67 -19.58 -27.06 -7.79
CA PHE A 67 -18.70 -28.00 -7.08
C PHE A 67 -19.39 -29.28 -6.69
N ARG A 68 -20.66 -29.21 -6.23
CA ARG A 68 -21.44 -30.41 -5.95
C ARG A 68 -21.52 -31.31 -7.19
N TYR A 69 -21.84 -30.75 -8.35
CA TYR A 69 -21.85 -31.50 -9.60
C TYR A 69 -20.45 -32.07 -9.92
N ARG A 70 -19.42 -31.25 -9.76
CA ARG A 70 -18.04 -31.63 -10.10
C ARG A 70 -17.52 -32.80 -9.27
N ILE A 71 -17.77 -32.80 -7.96
CA ILE A 71 -17.37 -33.84 -7.01
C ILE A 71 -18.13 -35.15 -7.28
N LEU A 72 -19.42 -35.07 -7.59
CA LEU A 72 -20.26 -36.25 -7.80
C LEU A 72 -20.06 -36.93 -9.17
N ASN A 73 -19.38 -36.27 -10.11
CA ASN A 73 -19.17 -36.78 -11.48
C ASN A 73 -17.67 -36.81 -11.82
N PRO A 74 -16.90 -37.76 -11.24
CA PRO A 74 -15.50 -37.98 -11.60
C PRO A 74 -15.36 -38.52 -13.02
N VAL A 75 -14.18 -38.34 -13.63
CA VAL A 75 -13.84 -38.90 -14.95
C VAL A 75 -12.93 -40.12 -14.76
N PRO A 76 -13.46 -41.37 -14.81
CA PRO A 76 -12.67 -42.56 -14.48
C PRO A 76 -11.46 -42.75 -15.41
N ASN A 77 -11.64 -42.46 -16.70
CA ASN A 77 -10.59 -42.63 -17.73
C ASN A 77 -9.41 -41.64 -17.57
N ALA A 78 -9.58 -40.59 -16.76
CA ALA A 78 -8.62 -39.51 -16.57
C ALA A 78 -8.62 -39.01 -15.11
N PHE A 79 -8.72 -39.92 -14.14
CA PHE A 79 -8.93 -39.56 -12.73
C PHE A 79 -7.87 -38.58 -12.19
N GLY A 80 -6.58 -38.79 -12.50
CA GLY A 80 -5.51 -37.88 -12.06
C GLY A 80 -5.62 -36.46 -12.63
N LEU A 81 -6.04 -36.30 -13.89
CA LEU A 81 -6.27 -34.99 -14.52
C LEU A 81 -7.51 -34.32 -13.92
N TRP A 82 -8.59 -35.09 -13.72
CA TRP A 82 -9.80 -34.61 -13.07
C TRP A 82 -9.53 -34.13 -11.63
N LEU A 83 -8.81 -34.94 -10.85
CA LEU A 83 -8.46 -34.64 -9.46
C LEU A 83 -7.61 -33.38 -9.37
N THR A 84 -6.62 -33.25 -10.24
CA THR A 84 -5.78 -32.06 -10.33
C THR A 84 -6.60 -30.81 -10.62
N SER A 85 -7.54 -30.89 -11.58
CA SER A 85 -8.41 -29.75 -11.93
C SER A 85 -9.32 -29.33 -10.79
N ILE A 86 -10.02 -30.28 -10.15
CA ILE A 86 -10.97 -29.95 -9.08
C ILE A 86 -10.27 -29.36 -7.86
N VAL A 87 -9.06 -29.82 -7.53
CA VAL A 87 -8.24 -29.24 -6.46
C VAL A 87 -7.86 -27.80 -6.78
N CYS A 88 -7.44 -27.51 -8.03
CA CYS A 88 -7.13 -26.14 -8.47
C CYS A 88 -8.38 -25.25 -8.44
N GLU A 89 -9.53 -25.75 -8.93
CA GLU A 89 -10.79 -25.02 -8.93
C GLU A 89 -11.27 -24.69 -7.52
N ILE A 90 -11.18 -25.63 -6.56
CA ILE A 90 -11.51 -25.40 -5.14
C ILE A 90 -10.59 -24.32 -4.55
N TRP A 91 -9.29 -24.35 -4.87
CA TRP A 91 -8.36 -23.31 -4.43
C TRP A 91 -8.73 -21.94 -4.99
N PHE A 92 -9.05 -21.83 -6.28
CA PHE A 92 -9.46 -20.55 -6.88
C PHE A 92 -10.77 -20.05 -6.29
N ALA A 93 -11.72 -20.94 -5.99
CA ALA A 93 -12.94 -20.56 -5.30
C ALA A 93 -12.66 -19.97 -3.92
N PHE A 94 -11.78 -20.61 -3.13
CA PHE A 94 -11.37 -20.08 -1.83
C PHE A 94 -10.66 -18.73 -1.97
N SER A 95 -9.70 -18.62 -2.89
CA SER A 95 -8.99 -17.38 -3.19
C SER A 95 -9.95 -16.26 -3.61
N TRP A 96 -10.95 -16.57 -4.43
CA TRP A 96 -11.96 -15.61 -4.88
C TRP A 96 -12.86 -15.15 -3.72
N ILE A 97 -13.29 -16.06 -2.83
CA ILE A 97 -14.08 -15.69 -1.65
C ILE A 97 -13.30 -14.73 -0.74
N LEU A 98 -12.02 -15.06 -0.48
CA LEU A 98 -11.12 -14.23 0.32
C LEU A 98 -10.90 -12.85 -0.28
N ASP A 99 -10.85 -12.75 -1.61
CA ASP A 99 -10.66 -11.49 -2.32
C ASP A 99 -11.94 -10.65 -2.42
N GLN A 100 -13.12 -11.27 -2.59
CA GLN A 100 -14.37 -10.53 -2.81
C GLN A 100 -15.01 -10.01 -1.53
N PHE A 101 -15.00 -10.76 -0.43
CA PHE A 101 -15.69 -10.33 0.79
C PHE A 101 -15.15 -9.03 1.40
N PRO A 102 -13.84 -8.74 1.38
CA PRO A 102 -13.32 -7.44 1.79
C PRO A 102 -13.91 -6.25 1.00
N LYS A 103 -14.40 -6.48 -0.23
CA LYS A 103 -15.03 -5.46 -1.09
C LYS A 103 -16.50 -5.17 -0.76
N TRP A 104 -17.05 -5.79 0.29
CA TRP A 104 -18.50 -5.77 0.55
C TRP A 104 -19.05 -4.39 0.95
N PHE A 105 -18.23 -3.57 1.62
CA PHE A 105 -18.62 -2.27 2.16
C PHE A 105 -17.75 -1.13 1.61
N PRO A 106 -17.72 -0.88 0.30
CA PRO A 106 -16.91 0.20 -0.23
C PRO A 106 -17.49 1.56 0.20
N ILE A 107 -16.60 2.48 0.60
CA ILE A 107 -16.97 3.85 0.95
C ILE A 107 -16.07 4.85 0.23
N ASN A 108 -16.61 6.05 0.02
CA ASN A 108 -15.84 7.23 -0.38
C ASN A 108 -15.74 8.19 0.81
N ARG A 109 -14.80 9.13 0.74
CA ARG A 109 -14.63 10.17 1.76
C ARG A 109 -14.39 11.52 1.11
N GLU A 110 -14.92 12.54 1.76
CA GLU A 110 -14.72 13.93 1.40
C GLU A 110 -14.09 14.68 2.58
N THR A 111 -13.20 15.61 2.26
CA THR A 111 -12.53 16.51 3.20
C THR A 111 -13.03 17.94 2.98
N TYR A 112 -13.17 18.70 4.07
CA TYR A 112 -13.59 20.10 4.03
C TYR A 112 -12.47 20.97 4.60
N LEU A 113 -11.60 21.45 3.70
CA LEU A 113 -10.42 22.24 4.06
C LEU A 113 -10.80 23.60 4.65
N ASP A 114 -11.86 24.22 4.14
CA ASP A 114 -12.32 25.54 4.61
C ASP A 114 -12.69 25.49 6.09
N ARG A 115 -13.34 24.41 6.54
CA ARG A 115 -13.70 24.19 7.96
C ARG A 115 -12.49 23.91 8.84
N LEU A 116 -11.44 23.29 8.28
CA LEU A 116 -10.20 23.07 9.01
C LEU A 116 -9.51 24.41 9.28
N SER A 117 -9.42 25.27 8.26
CA SER A 117 -8.84 26.60 8.40
C SER A 117 -9.66 27.49 9.34
N LEU A 118 -10.99 27.52 9.21
CA LEU A 118 -11.85 28.27 10.15
C LEU A 118 -11.68 27.84 11.62
N ARG A 119 -11.39 26.56 11.87
CA ARG A 119 -11.22 26.04 13.24
C ARG A 119 -9.82 26.26 13.81
N TYR A 120 -8.77 26.05 13.01
CA TYR A 120 -7.38 26.00 13.51
C TYR A 120 -6.46 27.10 12.98
N GLU A 121 -6.92 27.92 12.04
CA GLU A 121 -6.19 29.05 11.44
C GLU A 121 -7.07 30.30 11.49
N ARG A 122 -7.36 30.78 12.70
CA ARG A 122 -8.11 32.02 12.89
C ARG A 122 -7.24 33.21 12.52
N GLU A 123 -7.80 34.15 11.77
CA GLU A 123 -7.09 35.36 11.38
C GLU A 123 -6.72 36.18 12.63
N GLY A 124 -5.45 36.58 12.72
CA GLY A 124 -4.92 37.34 13.87
C GLY A 124 -4.42 36.49 15.04
N GLU A 125 -4.66 35.17 15.05
CA GLU A 125 -4.14 34.23 16.05
C GLU A 125 -3.04 33.33 15.48
N PRO A 126 -2.12 32.80 16.32
CA PRO A 126 -1.15 31.81 15.86
C PRO A 126 -1.88 30.52 15.40
N SER A 127 -1.37 29.89 14.35
CA SER A 127 -1.97 28.66 13.84
C SER A 127 -1.90 27.52 14.86
N HIS A 128 -3.06 26.93 15.15
CA HIS A 128 -3.23 25.76 16.00
C HIS A 128 -3.14 24.44 15.23
N LEU A 129 -2.71 24.47 13.96
CA LEU A 129 -2.44 23.26 13.20
C LEU A 129 -1.31 22.44 13.83
N ALA A 130 -1.47 21.12 13.86
CA ALA A 130 -0.47 20.23 14.39
C ALA A 130 0.78 20.19 13.49
N ALA A 131 1.96 20.01 14.10
CA ALA A 131 3.19 19.84 13.35
C ALA A 131 3.20 18.50 12.58
N VAL A 132 3.86 18.50 11.42
CA VAL A 132 4.03 17.34 10.53
C VAL A 132 5.48 17.26 10.07
N ASP A 133 6.17 16.17 10.43
CA ASP A 133 7.47 15.85 9.86
C ASP A 133 7.30 15.05 8.56
N VAL A 134 8.04 15.34 7.50
CA VAL A 134 8.01 14.57 6.24
C VAL A 134 9.33 13.83 6.08
N PHE A 135 9.26 12.52 5.92
CA PHE A 135 10.40 11.63 5.84
C PHE A 135 10.60 11.17 4.40
N VAL A 136 11.83 11.33 3.91
CA VAL A 136 12.29 10.85 2.61
C VAL A 136 13.50 9.95 2.84
N SER A 137 13.46 8.72 2.33
CA SER A 137 14.61 7.80 2.39
C SER A 137 15.20 7.58 1.00
N THR A 138 16.52 7.68 0.87
CA THR A 138 17.28 7.30 -0.32
C THR A 138 18.40 6.31 0.04
N VAL A 139 18.75 5.44 -0.90
CA VAL A 139 19.72 4.37 -0.66
C VAL A 139 21.03 4.61 -1.40
N ASP A 140 20.96 4.99 -2.67
CA ASP A 140 22.13 5.07 -3.55
C ASP A 140 21.86 6.08 -4.69
N PRO A 141 22.62 7.18 -4.75
CA PRO A 141 22.41 8.22 -5.75
C PRO A 141 22.69 7.75 -7.19
N MET A 142 23.39 6.63 -7.38
CA MET A 142 23.63 6.07 -8.72
C MET A 142 22.42 5.28 -9.24
N LYS A 143 21.55 4.77 -8.35
CA LYS A 143 20.32 4.05 -8.71
C LYS A 143 19.09 4.94 -8.67
N GLU A 144 19.12 5.93 -7.80
CA GLU A 144 18.08 6.92 -7.55
C GLU A 144 18.68 8.30 -7.83
N PRO A 145 18.52 8.84 -9.06
CA PRO A 145 19.22 10.07 -9.45
C PRO A 145 18.98 11.21 -8.46
N PRO A 146 20.02 11.94 -8.01
CA PRO A 146 19.86 13.00 -7.01
C PRO A 146 18.88 14.10 -7.42
N LEU A 147 18.74 14.34 -8.73
CA LEU A 147 17.75 15.29 -9.26
C LEU A 147 16.31 14.88 -8.92
N VAL A 148 15.99 13.58 -8.91
CA VAL A 148 14.66 13.07 -8.53
C VAL A 148 14.41 13.34 -7.05
N THR A 149 15.39 13.00 -6.20
CA THR A 149 15.34 13.28 -4.76
C THR A 149 15.20 14.78 -4.49
N ALA A 150 15.94 15.63 -5.20
CA ALA A 150 15.85 17.08 -5.09
C ALA A 150 14.46 17.61 -5.45
N ASN A 151 13.86 17.12 -6.54
CA ASN A 151 12.49 17.49 -6.94
C ASN A 151 11.45 17.10 -5.89
N THR A 152 11.60 15.92 -5.29
CA THR A 152 10.74 15.47 -4.18
C THR A 152 10.90 16.39 -2.97
N VAL A 153 12.12 16.71 -2.55
CA VAL A 153 12.40 17.63 -1.44
C VAL A 153 11.83 19.02 -1.71
N LEU A 154 12.02 19.58 -2.91
CA LEU A 154 11.46 20.89 -3.30
C LEU A 154 9.92 20.89 -3.24
N SER A 155 9.29 19.79 -3.65
CA SER A 155 7.82 19.66 -3.56
C SER A 155 7.31 19.66 -2.11
N ILE A 156 8.10 19.10 -1.19
CA ILE A 156 7.80 19.05 0.25
C ILE A 156 7.99 20.42 0.89
N LEU A 157 9.08 21.13 0.57
CA LEU A 157 9.35 22.47 1.13
C LEU A 157 8.33 23.53 0.65
N ALA A 158 7.68 23.30 -0.49
CA ALA A 158 6.71 24.21 -1.10
C ALA A 158 5.23 23.86 -0.84
N VAL A 159 4.94 23.02 0.16
CA VAL A 159 3.56 22.69 0.55
C VAL A 159 2.79 23.88 1.10
N ASP A 160 1.46 23.81 0.98
CA ASP A 160 0.54 24.77 1.59
C ASP A 160 0.29 24.35 3.05
N TYR A 161 1.21 24.72 3.92
CA TYR A 161 1.16 24.51 5.37
C TYR A 161 2.00 25.59 6.08
N PRO A 162 1.70 25.93 7.36
CA PRO A 162 2.51 26.86 8.12
C PRO A 162 3.98 26.41 8.22
N VAL A 163 4.92 27.35 8.03
CA VAL A 163 6.36 27.05 7.90
C VAL A 163 6.97 26.54 9.21
N ASP A 164 6.44 26.96 10.36
CA ASP A 164 6.86 26.51 11.69
C ASP A 164 6.35 25.10 12.04
N LYS A 165 5.36 24.60 11.29
CA LYS A 165 4.72 23.29 11.54
C LYS A 165 5.20 22.18 10.62
N VAL A 166 5.88 22.48 9.51
CA VAL A 166 6.37 21.46 8.58
C VAL A 166 7.88 21.37 8.60
N SER A 167 8.41 20.16 8.71
CA SER A 167 9.85 19.88 8.66
C SER A 167 10.12 18.71 7.73
N CYS A 168 11.17 18.81 6.91
CA CYS A 168 11.58 17.79 5.97
C CYS A 168 12.84 17.08 6.47
N TYR A 169 12.81 15.75 6.54
CA TYR A 169 13.93 14.91 6.91
C TYR A 169 14.30 14.00 5.73
N VAL A 170 15.56 14.04 5.34
CA VAL A 170 16.10 13.18 4.28
C VAL A 170 17.11 12.22 4.92
N SER A 171 16.79 10.93 4.91
CA SER A 171 17.68 9.86 5.32
C SER A 171 18.45 9.33 4.13
N ASP A 172 19.78 9.37 4.20
CA ASP A 172 20.68 8.79 3.20
C ASP A 172 21.38 7.56 3.77
N ASP A 173 20.92 6.40 3.31
CA ASP A 173 21.46 5.10 3.70
C ASP A 173 22.78 4.77 2.98
N GLY A 174 23.14 5.50 1.91
CA GLY A 174 24.39 5.34 1.19
C GLY A 174 25.55 6.15 1.77
N ALA A 175 25.26 7.14 2.63
CA ALA A 175 26.21 8.11 3.17
C ALA A 175 27.07 8.76 2.07
N ALA A 176 26.47 9.04 0.92
CA ALA A 176 27.17 9.47 -0.27
C ALA A 176 27.32 10.99 -0.30
N MET A 177 28.54 11.49 -0.50
CA MET A 177 28.81 12.93 -0.61
C MET A 177 28.00 13.59 -1.73
N LEU A 178 27.73 12.87 -2.83
CA LEU A 178 26.88 13.34 -3.92
C LEU A 178 25.47 13.74 -3.44
N THR A 179 24.84 12.92 -2.59
CA THR A 179 23.51 13.22 -2.05
C THR A 179 23.57 14.46 -1.16
N PHE A 180 24.61 14.58 -0.34
CA PHE A 180 24.82 15.72 0.54
C PHE A 180 25.02 17.04 -0.24
N GLU A 181 25.94 17.07 -1.23
CA GLU A 181 26.17 18.24 -2.07
C GLU A 181 24.91 18.61 -2.88
N ALA A 182 24.21 17.61 -3.43
CA ALA A 182 22.96 17.84 -4.15
C ALA A 182 21.88 18.46 -3.25
N LEU A 183 21.76 18.05 -1.99
CA LEU A 183 20.85 18.66 -1.02
C LEU A 183 21.24 20.09 -0.66
N SER A 184 22.55 20.38 -0.57
CA SER A 184 23.04 21.74 -0.35
C SER A 184 22.61 22.67 -1.48
N GLU A 185 22.86 22.30 -2.74
CA GLU A 185 22.41 23.04 -3.93
C GLU A 185 20.87 23.16 -3.98
N THR A 186 20.16 22.10 -3.59
CA THR A 186 18.70 22.09 -3.52
C THR A 186 18.19 23.10 -2.50
N SER A 187 18.88 23.26 -1.37
CA SER A 187 18.50 24.21 -0.33
C SER A 187 18.62 25.67 -0.81
N GLU A 188 19.64 25.98 -1.61
CA GLU A 188 19.80 27.31 -2.21
C GLU A 188 18.72 27.59 -3.26
N PHE A 189 18.44 26.61 -4.13
CA PHE A 189 17.37 26.74 -5.12
C PHE A 189 15.98 26.86 -4.46
N ALA A 190 15.74 26.15 -3.35
CA ALA A 190 14.49 26.21 -2.60
C ALA A 190 14.15 27.63 -2.14
N ARG A 191 15.13 28.45 -1.77
CA ARG A 191 14.94 29.86 -1.37
C ARG A 191 14.32 30.73 -2.46
N LYS A 192 14.57 30.39 -3.73
CA LYS A 192 13.98 31.08 -4.88
C LYS A 192 12.67 30.42 -5.32
N TRP A 193 12.62 29.09 -5.29
CA TRP A 193 11.49 28.30 -5.79
C TRP A 193 10.25 28.35 -4.89
N VAL A 194 10.43 28.25 -3.56
CA VAL A 194 9.32 28.22 -2.58
C VAL A 194 8.47 29.50 -2.62
N PRO A 195 9.03 30.72 -2.55
CA PRO A 195 8.22 31.94 -2.64
C PRO A 195 7.50 32.04 -3.99
N PHE A 196 8.18 31.74 -5.10
CA PHE A 196 7.54 31.67 -6.43
C PHE A 196 6.36 30.69 -6.47
N CYS A 197 6.50 29.51 -5.86
CA CYS A 197 5.43 28.52 -5.81
C CYS A 197 4.22 29.02 -5.02
N LYS A 198 4.46 29.61 -3.85
CA LYS A 198 3.40 30.09 -2.94
C LYS A 198 2.71 31.34 -3.51
N ASN A 199 3.48 32.32 -3.99
CA ASN A 199 2.96 33.58 -4.53
C ASN A 199 2.05 33.37 -5.74
N PHE A 200 2.39 32.44 -6.64
CA PHE A 200 1.61 32.16 -7.84
C PHE A 200 0.69 30.94 -7.75
N ASN A 201 0.63 30.25 -6.60
CA ASN A 201 -0.14 29.02 -6.41
C ASN A 201 0.04 28.03 -7.58
N ILE A 202 1.29 27.69 -7.89
CA ILE A 202 1.59 26.76 -8.98
C ILE A 202 1.43 25.30 -8.52
N GLU A 203 1.01 24.42 -9.44
CA GLU A 203 0.97 22.99 -9.18
C GLU A 203 1.26 22.20 -10.46
N PRO A 204 2.03 21.09 -10.41
CA PRO A 204 2.64 20.47 -9.21
C PRO A 204 3.79 21.32 -8.64
N ARG A 205 4.18 21.02 -7.39
CA ARG A 205 5.25 21.73 -6.69
C ARG A 205 6.67 21.22 -7.05
N ALA A 206 6.75 20.08 -7.74
CA ALA A 206 8.00 19.56 -8.30
C ALA A 206 8.37 20.28 -9.60
N PRO A 207 9.52 20.99 -9.67
CA PRO A 207 9.84 21.84 -10.82
C PRO A 207 10.08 21.07 -12.12
N GLU A 208 10.76 19.91 -12.12
CA GLU A 208 10.98 19.10 -13.33
C GLU A 208 9.64 18.77 -13.99
N VAL A 209 8.69 18.29 -13.20
CA VAL A 209 7.37 17.91 -13.70
C VAL A 209 6.58 19.13 -14.14
N TYR A 210 6.61 20.22 -13.36
CA TYR A 210 5.90 21.46 -13.70
C TYR A 210 6.38 22.06 -15.02
N PHE A 211 7.70 22.15 -15.24
CA PHE A 211 8.25 22.73 -16.46
C PHE A 211 8.17 21.78 -17.67
N ALA A 212 8.09 20.46 -17.45
CA ALA A 212 7.89 19.46 -18.50
C ALA A 212 6.43 19.35 -18.99
N GLN A 213 5.46 19.90 -18.26
CA GLN A 213 4.05 19.87 -18.67
C GLN A 213 3.82 20.65 -19.95
N LYS A 214 3.16 20.00 -20.92
CA LYS A 214 2.72 20.59 -22.20
C LYS A 214 1.34 21.28 -22.10
N ILE A 215 0.82 21.45 -20.89
CA ILE A 215 -0.47 22.10 -20.63
C ILE A 215 -0.29 23.61 -20.72
N ASP A 216 -1.35 24.34 -21.09
CA ASP A 216 -1.35 25.79 -21.03
C ASP A 216 -1.12 26.27 -19.58
N TYR A 217 0.06 26.83 -19.35
CA TYR A 217 0.53 27.30 -18.06
C TYR A 217 0.00 28.70 -17.68
N LEU A 218 -0.67 29.40 -18.60
CA LEU A 218 -1.30 30.69 -18.34
C LEU A 218 -2.75 30.56 -17.85
N LYS A 219 -3.31 29.35 -17.93
CA LYS A 219 -4.67 29.08 -17.51
C LYS A 219 -4.88 29.46 -16.04
N ASP A 220 -5.93 30.23 -15.78
CA ASP A 220 -6.36 30.67 -14.44
C ASP A 220 -5.32 31.54 -13.69
N LYS A 221 -4.33 32.12 -14.39
CA LYS A 221 -3.33 33.03 -13.81
C LYS A 221 -3.71 34.49 -14.07
N VAL A 222 -4.02 35.21 -13.00
CA VAL A 222 -4.45 36.62 -13.04
C VAL A 222 -3.33 37.63 -12.77
N GLN A 223 -2.18 37.17 -12.26
CA GLN A 223 -1.10 38.06 -11.83
C GLN A 223 -0.28 38.59 -13.04
N PRO A 224 -0.06 39.91 -13.15
CA PRO A 224 0.54 40.53 -14.34
C PRO A 224 2.03 40.16 -14.52
N ASN A 225 2.75 39.95 -13.42
CA ASN A 225 4.19 39.67 -13.46
C ASN A 225 4.52 38.19 -13.72
N PHE A 226 3.52 37.29 -13.70
CA PHE A 226 3.72 35.85 -13.76
C PHE A 226 4.54 35.40 -14.97
N VAL A 227 4.31 35.97 -16.16
CA VAL A 227 5.02 35.58 -17.38
C VAL A 227 6.51 35.95 -17.33
N LYS A 228 6.85 37.08 -16.70
CA LYS A 228 8.23 37.52 -16.54
C LYS A 228 8.94 36.65 -15.51
N GLU A 229 8.33 36.47 -14.34
CA GLU A 229 8.92 35.70 -13.24
C GLU A 229 9.02 34.21 -13.55
N ARG A 230 8.02 33.61 -14.19
CA ARG A 230 8.09 32.21 -14.65
C ARG A 230 9.25 31.98 -15.61
N ARG A 231 9.52 32.92 -16.53
CA ARG A 231 10.66 32.80 -17.46
C ARG A 231 12.00 32.92 -16.74
N ALA A 232 12.11 33.83 -15.77
CA ALA A 232 13.31 33.93 -14.94
C ALA A 232 13.52 32.64 -14.12
N MET A 233 12.48 32.17 -13.43
CA MET A 233 12.52 30.95 -12.63
C MET A 233 12.84 29.70 -13.46
N LYS A 234 12.34 29.62 -14.70
CA LYS A 234 12.71 28.52 -15.60
C LYS A 234 14.23 28.51 -15.88
N ARG A 235 14.85 29.67 -16.12
CA ARG A 235 16.31 29.74 -16.36
C ARG A 235 17.10 29.32 -15.12
N GLU A 236 16.70 29.83 -13.96
CA GLU A 236 17.27 29.44 -12.67
C GLU A 236 17.18 27.92 -12.43
N TYR A 237 16.06 27.31 -12.80
CA TYR A 237 15.88 25.86 -12.71
C TYR A 237 16.79 25.07 -13.67
N GLU A 238 16.93 25.51 -14.92
CA GLU A 238 17.83 24.85 -15.88
C GLU A 238 19.30 24.98 -15.43
N GLU A 239 19.71 26.13 -14.88
CA GLU A 239 21.05 26.30 -14.30
C GLU A 239 21.27 25.39 -13.08
N PHE A 240 20.27 25.28 -12.20
CA PHE A 240 20.27 24.32 -11.09
C PHE A 240 20.43 22.87 -11.59
N LYS A 241 19.68 22.48 -12.63
CA LYS A 241 19.77 21.14 -13.24
C LYS A 241 21.17 20.87 -13.79
N VAL A 242 21.81 21.86 -14.44
CA VAL A 242 23.19 21.76 -14.91
C VAL A 242 24.18 21.57 -13.76
N ARG A 243 24.04 22.32 -12.65
CA ARG A 243 24.90 22.17 -11.46
C ARG A 243 24.78 20.77 -10.85
N ILE A 244 23.56 20.26 -10.67
CA ILE A 244 23.33 18.90 -10.16
C ILE A 244 23.97 17.87 -11.10
N ASN A 245 23.80 18.00 -12.42
CA ASN A 245 24.41 17.09 -13.39
C ASN A 245 25.95 17.13 -13.35
N ALA A 246 26.55 18.30 -13.11
CA ALA A 246 27.99 18.43 -12.92
C ALA A 246 28.46 17.68 -11.65
N LEU A 247 27.70 17.74 -10.55
CA LEU A 247 27.98 16.98 -9.34
C LEU A 247 27.88 15.47 -9.59
N VAL A 248 26.84 15.01 -10.30
CA VAL A 248 26.67 13.60 -10.66
C VAL A 248 27.84 13.11 -11.52
N ALA A 249 28.27 13.88 -12.52
CA ALA A 249 29.42 13.54 -13.36
C ALA A 249 30.74 13.52 -12.58
N LYS A 250 30.93 14.46 -11.63
CA LYS A 250 32.08 14.48 -10.72
C LYS A 250 32.10 13.23 -9.83
N ALA A 251 30.96 12.84 -9.27
CA ALA A 251 30.81 11.71 -8.36
C ALA A 251 31.13 10.34 -9.00
N GLN A 252 31.06 10.21 -10.33
CA GLN A 252 31.45 9.00 -11.03
C GLN A 252 32.96 8.71 -10.95
N LYS A 253 33.77 9.74 -10.67
CA LYS A 253 35.23 9.62 -10.52
C LYS A 253 35.60 9.72 -9.05
N VAL A 254 35.65 8.58 -8.38
CA VAL A 254 36.04 8.51 -6.96
C VAL A 254 37.54 8.82 -6.82
N PRO A 255 37.94 9.80 -5.99
CA PRO A 255 39.35 10.07 -5.71
C PRO A 255 40.01 8.94 -4.91
N ASP A 256 41.29 8.67 -5.17
CA ASP A 256 42.04 7.62 -4.45
C ASP A 256 42.18 7.92 -2.95
N GLU A 257 42.31 9.20 -2.58
CA GLU A 257 42.41 9.68 -1.19
C GLU A 257 41.03 9.74 -0.48
N GLY A 258 39.95 9.38 -1.19
CA GLY A 258 38.58 9.52 -0.72
C GLY A 258 38.01 10.93 -0.95
N TRP A 259 36.75 11.11 -0.60
CA TRP A 259 36.07 12.38 -0.73
C TRP A 259 36.51 13.36 0.37
N ILE A 260 36.65 14.63 0.00
CA ILE A 260 37.04 15.74 0.89
C ILE A 260 35.98 16.83 0.76
N MET A 261 35.53 17.35 1.89
CA MET A 261 34.55 18.43 1.99
C MET A 261 35.16 19.80 1.56
N GLN A 262 34.31 20.79 1.32
CA GLN A 262 34.76 22.13 0.90
C GLN A 262 35.65 22.84 1.93
N ASP A 263 35.52 22.49 3.21
CA ASP A 263 36.34 23.01 4.31
C ASP A 263 37.70 22.29 4.45
N GLY A 264 38.00 21.34 3.56
CA GLY A 264 39.24 20.56 3.57
C GLY A 264 39.23 19.35 4.50
N THR A 265 38.11 19.05 5.17
CA THR A 265 38.00 17.86 6.03
C THR A 265 37.64 16.60 5.22
N PRO A 266 38.13 15.41 5.62
CA PRO A 266 37.76 14.17 4.94
C PRO A 266 36.27 13.85 5.17
N TRP A 267 35.58 13.39 4.13
CA TRP A 267 34.18 13.00 4.22
C TRP A 267 34.01 11.81 5.19
N PRO A 268 33.20 11.93 6.26
CA PRO A 268 33.05 10.86 7.24
C PRO A 268 32.44 9.58 6.67
N GLY A 269 31.64 9.69 5.59
CA GLY A 269 31.00 8.58 4.90
C GLY A 269 31.85 7.90 3.81
N ASN A 270 33.17 8.12 3.77
CA ASN A 270 34.04 7.50 2.75
C ASN A 270 33.94 5.97 2.71
N ASN A 271 33.71 5.32 3.85
CA ASN A 271 33.41 3.89 3.91
C ASN A 271 31.91 3.67 4.21
N THR A 272 31.17 3.19 3.21
CA THR A 272 29.71 2.96 3.34
C THR A 272 29.32 1.88 4.35
N ARG A 273 30.26 1.02 4.78
CA ARG A 273 30.03 -0.03 5.78
C ARG A 273 30.50 0.33 7.18
N ASP A 274 31.36 1.35 7.32
CA ASP A 274 31.93 1.81 8.59
C ASP A 274 32.04 3.34 8.57
N HIS A 275 31.01 4.02 9.06
CA HIS A 275 30.99 5.47 9.17
C HIS A 275 30.17 5.92 10.39
N PRO A 276 30.52 7.07 10.99
CA PRO A 276 29.75 7.66 12.07
C PRO A 276 28.40 8.18 11.57
N GLY A 277 27.43 8.33 12.49
CA GLY A 277 26.18 9.01 12.19
C GLY A 277 26.41 10.50 11.95
N MET A 278 25.73 11.06 10.95
CA MET A 278 25.84 12.46 10.53
C MET A 278 24.46 13.11 10.52
N ILE A 279 24.37 14.32 11.06
CA ILE A 279 23.16 15.14 11.02
C ILE A 279 23.56 16.55 10.58
N GLN A 280 22.89 17.07 9.55
CA GLN A 280 23.06 18.44 9.08
C GLN A 280 21.70 19.12 8.93
N VAL A 281 21.58 20.37 9.39
CA VAL A 281 20.39 21.20 9.20
C VAL A 281 20.71 22.28 8.17
N PHE A 282 20.00 22.29 7.04
CA PHE A 282 20.26 23.22 5.92
C PHE A 282 19.35 24.46 5.97
N LEU A 283 18.04 24.25 6.18
CA LEU A 283 17.02 25.31 6.23
C LEU A 283 16.32 25.32 7.59
N GLY A 284 15.51 26.35 7.84
CA GLY A 284 14.81 26.59 9.11
C GLY A 284 15.32 27.86 9.80
N HIS A 285 14.96 28.06 11.07
CA HIS A 285 15.30 29.28 11.82
C HIS A 285 16.81 29.62 11.83
N SER A 286 17.69 28.61 11.88
CA SER A 286 19.14 28.78 11.83
C SER A 286 19.74 28.75 10.42
N GLY A 287 18.93 28.44 9.41
CA GLY A 287 19.36 28.22 8.03
C GLY A 287 19.24 29.46 7.13
N GLY A 288 18.76 30.60 7.63
CA GLY A 288 18.57 31.83 6.85
C GLY A 288 17.23 31.90 6.11
N LEU A 289 16.95 33.06 5.50
CA LEU A 289 15.65 33.42 4.94
C LEU A 289 15.53 33.16 3.43
N ASP A 290 14.30 33.20 2.90
CA ASP A 290 14.02 33.18 1.47
C ASP A 290 14.34 34.53 0.79
N SER A 291 14.13 34.62 -0.52
CA SER A 291 14.35 35.86 -1.28
C SER A 291 13.49 37.05 -0.84
N ASP A 292 12.37 36.77 -0.17
CA ASP A 292 11.36 37.73 0.25
C ASP A 292 11.52 38.09 1.75
N GLY A 293 12.49 37.48 2.45
CA GLY A 293 12.77 37.69 3.87
C GLY A 293 11.98 36.80 4.83
N ASN A 294 11.29 35.76 4.36
CA ASN A 294 10.51 34.83 5.18
C ASN A 294 11.30 33.56 5.52
N GLU A 295 10.91 32.89 6.60
CA GLU A 295 11.48 31.59 6.98
C GLU A 295 10.98 30.46 6.07
N LEU A 296 11.85 29.49 5.76
CA LEU A 296 11.49 28.25 5.09
C LEU A 296 11.35 27.09 6.09
N PRO A 297 10.58 26.04 5.73
CA PRO A 297 10.57 24.79 6.47
C PRO A 297 11.98 24.23 6.72
N ARG A 298 12.16 23.62 7.89
CA ARG A 298 13.44 23.00 8.25
C ARG A 298 13.75 21.84 7.31
N LEU A 299 15.00 21.75 6.83
CA LEU A 299 15.51 20.61 6.07
C LEU A 299 16.65 19.95 6.84
N VAL A 300 16.45 18.71 7.27
CA VAL A 300 17.42 17.93 8.06
C VAL A 300 17.90 16.74 7.23
N TYR A 301 19.21 16.70 6.97
CA TYR A 301 19.89 15.52 6.44
C TYR A 301 20.33 14.62 7.58
N VAL A 302 20.05 13.33 7.46
CA VAL A 302 20.42 12.30 8.43
C VAL A 302 21.07 11.14 7.71
N SER A 303 22.27 10.75 8.16
CA SER A 303 22.88 9.48 7.81
C SER A 303 23.16 8.72 9.09
N ARG A 304 22.68 7.47 9.16
CA ARG A 304 22.79 6.65 10.37
C ARG A 304 24.21 6.14 10.55
N GLU A 305 24.60 5.85 11.78
CA GLU A 305 25.86 5.15 12.01
C GLU A 305 25.78 3.72 11.48
N LYS A 306 26.78 3.30 10.71
CA LYS A 306 26.90 1.91 10.24
C LYS A 306 28.27 1.37 10.61
N ARG A 307 28.29 0.15 11.14
CA ARG A 307 29.49 -0.58 11.52
C ARG A 307 29.46 -2.00 10.94
N PRO A 308 30.63 -2.59 10.62
CA PRO A 308 30.72 -4.00 10.25
C PRO A 308 30.19 -4.89 11.39
N GLY A 309 29.44 -5.93 11.04
CA GLY A 309 28.86 -6.88 12.01
C GLY A 309 27.50 -6.49 12.60
N PHE A 310 27.03 -5.26 12.36
CA PHE A 310 25.67 -4.82 12.73
C PHE A 310 24.69 -5.00 11.57
N ASN A 311 23.47 -5.44 11.87
CA ASN A 311 22.39 -5.51 10.89
C ASN A 311 21.62 -4.18 10.87
N HIS A 312 21.51 -3.57 9.70
CA HIS A 312 20.99 -2.20 9.55
C HIS A 312 19.53 -2.14 9.08
N HIS A 313 18.91 -3.30 8.83
CA HIS A 313 17.49 -3.46 8.49
C HIS A 313 16.97 -2.61 7.31
N LYS A 314 17.85 -2.22 6.37
CA LYS A 314 17.52 -1.47 5.15
C LYS A 314 16.61 -0.25 5.47
N LYS A 315 15.51 -0.10 4.73
CA LYS A 315 14.53 1.00 4.88
C LYS A 315 13.86 1.02 6.26
N ALA A 316 13.48 -0.14 6.81
CA ALA A 316 12.83 -0.20 8.13
C ALA A 316 13.70 0.45 9.23
N GLY A 317 14.99 0.13 9.25
CA GLY A 317 15.93 0.75 10.18
C GLY A 317 16.13 2.24 9.93
N ALA A 318 16.14 2.67 8.66
CA ALA A 318 16.26 4.08 8.28
C ALA A 318 15.07 4.88 8.82
N MET A 319 13.86 4.37 8.60
CA MET A 319 12.62 4.98 9.06
C MET A 319 12.52 5.00 10.60
N ASN A 320 12.97 3.94 11.28
CA ASN A 320 13.00 3.90 12.75
C ASN A 320 13.97 4.94 13.33
N ALA A 321 15.16 5.10 12.74
CA ALA A 321 16.09 6.14 13.15
C ALA A 321 15.53 7.55 12.90
N LEU A 322 14.85 7.77 11.76
CA LEU A 322 14.16 9.03 11.48
C LEU A 322 13.09 9.37 12.52
N VAL A 323 12.32 8.38 12.98
CA VAL A 323 11.33 8.59 14.05
C VAL A 323 11.99 9.03 15.35
N ARG A 324 13.11 8.40 15.73
CA ARG A 324 13.85 8.74 16.96
C ARG A 324 14.47 10.11 16.87
N VAL A 325 15.18 10.41 15.78
CA VAL A 325 15.87 11.69 15.61
C VAL A 325 14.89 12.86 15.51
N SER A 326 13.77 12.70 14.80
CA SER A 326 12.78 13.77 14.70
C SER A 326 12.05 14.01 16.02
N ALA A 327 11.85 12.97 16.85
CA ALA A 327 11.32 13.14 18.20
C ALA A 327 12.24 13.99 19.12
N VAL A 328 13.55 13.99 18.87
CA VAL A 328 14.48 14.84 19.63
C VAL A 328 14.50 16.27 19.08
N LEU A 329 14.39 16.44 17.75
CA LEU A 329 14.62 17.74 17.10
C LEU A 329 13.37 18.62 16.94
N THR A 330 12.20 18.03 16.68
CA THR A 330 10.94 18.76 16.40
C THR A 330 9.75 18.16 17.13
N ASN A 331 9.74 16.84 17.31
CA ASN A 331 8.69 16.05 17.95
C ASN A 331 7.29 16.33 17.39
N ALA A 332 7.14 16.24 16.06
CA ALA A 332 5.83 16.41 15.44
C ALA A 332 4.90 15.22 15.77
N PRO A 333 3.66 15.42 16.25
CA PRO A 333 2.73 14.33 16.59
C PRO A 333 2.32 13.48 15.38
N TYR A 334 2.45 14.05 14.17
CA TYR A 334 2.22 13.38 12.90
C TYR A 334 3.47 13.41 12.04
N PHE A 335 3.64 12.39 11.21
CA PHE A 335 4.67 12.40 10.18
C PHE A 335 4.17 11.75 8.89
N LEU A 336 4.66 12.21 7.74
CA LEU A 336 4.37 11.69 6.42
C LEU A 336 5.59 10.92 5.90
N ASN A 337 5.41 9.67 5.49
CA ASN A 337 6.47 8.93 4.79
C ASN A 337 6.32 9.05 3.27
N LEU A 338 7.42 9.34 2.58
CA LEU A 338 7.55 9.38 1.12
C LEU A 338 8.82 8.69 0.63
N ASP A 339 8.69 7.96 -0.47
CA ASP A 339 9.83 7.48 -1.24
C ASP A 339 10.48 8.63 -2.02
N CYS A 340 11.79 8.53 -2.30
CA CYS A 340 12.53 9.58 -3.02
C CYS A 340 12.00 9.86 -4.43
N ASP A 341 11.29 8.91 -5.05
CA ASP A 341 10.67 9.02 -6.36
C ASP A 341 9.21 9.47 -6.33
N HIS A 342 8.65 9.76 -5.16
CA HIS A 342 7.28 10.24 -4.98
C HIS A 342 7.25 11.67 -4.47
N TYR A 343 6.71 12.57 -5.27
CA TYR A 343 6.60 13.99 -4.96
C TYR A 343 5.16 14.40 -4.62
N ILE A 344 5.02 15.56 -3.99
CA ILE A 344 3.73 16.15 -3.64
C ILE A 344 3.15 16.87 -4.87
N ASN A 345 2.11 16.28 -5.46
CA ASN A 345 1.42 16.83 -6.63
C ASN A 345 0.29 17.80 -6.25
N ASN A 346 -0.40 17.57 -5.12
CA ASN A 346 -1.39 18.49 -4.56
C ASN A 346 -0.81 19.12 -3.29
N SER A 347 -0.62 20.44 -3.30
CA SER A 347 -0.03 21.16 -2.16
C SER A 347 -0.87 21.11 -0.87
N LYS A 348 -2.16 20.76 -1.00
CA LYS A 348 -3.11 20.64 0.11
C LYS A 348 -3.14 19.24 0.77
N ALA A 349 -2.30 18.31 0.34
CA ALA A 349 -2.30 16.93 0.84
C ALA A 349 -2.15 16.83 2.38
N LEU A 350 -1.30 17.67 2.99
CA LEU A 350 -1.12 17.69 4.44
C LEU A 350 -2.39 18.18 5.16
N ARG A 351 -3.01 19.25 4.65
CA ARG A 351 -4.28 19.77 5.16
C ARG A 351 -5.40 18.73 5.07
N GLU A 352 -5.47 18.00 3.96
CA GLU A 352 -6.43 16.90 3.80
C GLU A 352 -6.23 15.77 4.80
N ALA A 353 -4.97 15.42 5.12
CA ALA A 353 -4.67 14.44 6.16
C ALA A 353 -5.12 14.94 7.54
N MET A 354 -4.89 16.23 7.84
CA MET A 354 -5.28 16.84 9.11
C MET A 354 -6.80 16.89 9.31
N CYS A 355 -7.61 17.03 8.25
CA CYS A 355 -9.07 16.90 8.34
C CYS A 355 -9.52 15.57 8.97
N PHE A 356 -8.74 14.49 8.84
CA PHE A 356 -9.05 13.21 9.48
C PHE A 356 -8.38 13.05 10.84
N MET A 357 -7.12 13.48 10.97
CA MET A 357 -6.31 13.25 12.16
C MET A 357 -6.66 14.19 13.33
N MET A 358 -7.06 15.43 13.01
CA MET A 358 -7.42 16.47 13.98
C MET A 358 -8.92 16.57 14.25
N ASP A 359 -9.77 15.81 13.56
CA ASP A 359 -11.20 15.78 13.88
C ASP A 359 -11.41 15.18 15.29
N PRO A 360 -12.03 15.90 16.24
CA PRO A 360 -12.18 15.43 17.62
C PRO A 360 -12.95 14.11 17.75
N THR A 361 -13.82 13.80 16.79
CA THR A 361 -14.72 12.63 16.87
C THR A 361 -14.08 11.37 16.29
N VAL A 362 -13.39 11.50 15.15
CA VAL A 362 -12.81 10.36 14.44
C VAL A 362 -11.30 10.27 14.61
N GLY A 363 -10.60 11.40 14.72
CA GLY A 363 -9.16 11.55 14.71
C GLY A 363 -8.40 10.78 15.78
N PRO A 364 -8.85 10.74 17.05
CA PRO A 364 -8.14 10.02 18.12
C PRO A 364 -7.96 8.52 17.86
N LYS A 365 -8.81 7.91 17.02
CA LYS A 365 -8.71 6.47 16.66
C LYS A 365 -7.93 6.22 15.37
N VAL A 366 -7.60 7.28 14.62
CA VAL A 366 -6.88 7.16 13.34
C VAL A 366 -5.38 7.01 13.62
N CYS A 367 -4.81 5.89 13.17
CA CYS A 367 -3.36 5.68 13.22
C CYS A 367 -2.64 6.24 11.99
N TYR A 368 -3.24 6.13 10.81
CA TYR A 368 -2.67 6.71 9.60
C TYR A 368 -3.71 7.00 8.52
N VAL A 369 -3.38 7.94 7.64
CA VAL A 369 -4.13 8.29 6.43
C VAL A 369 -3.30 7.89 5.22
N GLN A 370 -3.78 6.89 4.47
CA GLN A 370 -3.14 6.40 3.25
C GLN A 370 -3.74 7.11 2.03
N PHE A 371 -2.87 7.58 1.14
CA PHE A 371 -3.25 8.14 -0.16
C PHE A 371 -2.97 7.14 -1.28
N PRO A 372 -3.72 7.19 -2.41
CA PRO A 372 -3.44 6.38 -3.58
C PRO A 372 -2.08 6.74 -4.18
N GLN A 373 -1.27 5.73 -4.51
CA GLN A 373 -0.07 5.94 -5.31
C GLN A 373 -0.47 6.07 -6.78
N ARG A 374 -0.09 7.17 -7.41
CA ARG A 374 -0.29 7.39 -8.85
C ARG A 374 1.07 7.58 -9.50
N PHE A 375 1.21 7.17 -10.75
CA PHE A 375 2.47 7.25 -11.46
C PHE A 375 2.37 8.11 -12.73
N ASP A 376 3.46 8.80 -13.02
CA ASP A 376 3.68 9.48 -14.30
C ASP A 376 4.45 8.57 -15.28
N GLY A 377 4.57 8.99 -16.54
CA GLY A 377 5.37 8.28 -17.54
C GLY A 377 4.79 6.94 -18.02
N ILE A 378 3.50 6.70 -17.79
CA ILE A 378 2.82 5.46 -18.22
C ILE A 378 2.43 5.59 -19.70
N ASP A 379 2.74 4.56 -20.49
CA ASP A 379 2.29 4.43 -21.89
C ASP A 379 0.75 4.55 -22.00
N LEU A 380 0.27 5.08 -23.13
CA LEU A 380 -1.15 5.25 -23.45
C LEU A 380 -1.94 3.95 -23.27
N HIS A 381 -1.33 2.81 -23.57
CA HIS A 381 -1.97 1.48 -23.50
C HIS A 381 -1.72 0.72 -22.18
N ASP A 382 -0.98 1.31 -21.24
CA ASP A 382 -0.55 0.72 -19.96
C ASP A 382 -0.31 -0.80 -20.05
N ARG A 383 0.58 -1.22 -20.95
CA ARG A 383 0.79 -2.64 -21.29
C ARG A 383 1.14 -3.51 -20.08
N TYR A 384 1.71 -2.91 -19.04
CA TYR A 384 2.19 -3.60 -17.85
C TYR A 384 1.31 -3.38 -16.61
N ALA A 385 0.12 -2.77 -16.76
CA ALA A 385 -0.80 -2.45 -15.67
C ALA A 385 -0.10 -1.74 -14.49
N ASN A 386 0.77 -0.78 -14.79
CA ASN A 386 1.52 -0.04 -13.78
C ASN A 386 0.61 0.86 -12.94
N ARG A 387 -0.56 1.28 -13.46
CA ARG A 387 -1.52 2.08 -12.69
C ARG A 387 -2.13 1.33 -11.50
N ASN A 388 -2.23 0.00 -11.58
CA ASN A 388 -2.81 -0.87 -10.55
C ASN A 388 -4.17 -0.35 -9.99
N THR A 389 -5.06 0.11 -10.88
CA THR A 389 -6.31 0.79 -10.49
C THR A 389 -7.27 -0.14 -9.76
N VAL A 390 -7.28 -1.44 -10.05
CA VAL A 390 -8.09 -2.42 -9.30
C VAL A 390 -7.73 -2.41 -7.81
N PHE A 391 -6.44 -2.43 -7.47
CA PHE A 391 -6.01 -2.39 -6.07
C PHE A 391 -6.34 -1.05 -5.40
N PHE A 392 -5.99 0.07 -6.03
CA PHE A 392 -6.13 1.40 -5.40
C PHE A 392 -7.57 1.96 -5.44
N ASP A 393 -8.36 1.66 -6.48
CA ASP A 393 -9.69 2.26 -6.67
C ASP A 393 -10.85 1.31 -6.32
N ILE A 394 -10.59 0.00 -6.17
CA ILE A 394 -11.60 -1.00 -5.81
C ILE A 394 -11.29 -1.59 -4.43
N ASN A 395 -10.15 -2.29 -4.29
CA ASN A 395 -9.82 -3.03 -3.07
C ASN A 395 -9.68 -2.10 -1.85
N MET A 396 -8.86 -1.05 -1.97
CA MET A 396 -8.59 -0.10 -0.88
C MET A 396 -9.84 0.63 -0.38
N LYS A 397 -10.78 0.97 -1.28
CA LYS A 397 -12.08 1.55 -0.90
C LYS A 397 -12.96 0.56 -0.15
N GLY A 398 -12.91 -0.72 -0.53
CA GLY A 398 -13.57 -1.81 0.19
C GLY A 398 -13.07 -1.93 1.63
N LEU A 399 -11.74 -1.94 1.81
CA LEU A 399 -11.10 -2.03 3.13
C LEU A 399 -11.40 -0.81 4.02
N ASP A 400 -11.47 0.39 3.45
CA ASP A 400 -11.76 1.62 4.19
C ASP A 400 -13.14 1.61 4.90
N GLY A 401 -14.09 0.84 4.37
CA GLY A 401 -15.40 0.64 5.01
C GLY A 401 -15.36 -0.30 6.22
N VAL A 402 -14.34 -1.14 6.34
CA VAL A 402 -14.20 -2.13 7.41
C VAL A 402 -13.38 -1.55 8.56
N GLN A 403 -12.06 -1.57 8.46
CA GLN A 403 -11.15 -1.02 9.46
C GLN A 403 -10.19 0.04 8.87
N GLY A 404 -10.03 0.08 7.56
CA GLY A 404 -9.13 1.03 6.89
C GLY A 404 -8.22 0.34 5.87
N PRO A 405 -7.56 1.08 4.97
CA PRO A 405 -6.60 0.52 4.02
C PRO A 405 -5.35 -0.04 4.71
N VAL A 406 -4.68 -0.98 4.06
CA VAL A 406 -3.33 -1.43 4.46
C VAL A 406 -2.29 -0.36 4.11
N TYR A 407 -1.18 -0.32 4.85
CA TYR A 407 -0.05 0.56 4.54
C TYR A 407 0.77 -0.03 3.39
N VAL A 408 1.12 0.82 2.41
CA VAL A 408 1.75 0.42 1.12
C VAL A 408 3.10 1.09 0.85
N GLY A 409 3.76 1.61 1.88
CA GLY A 409 5.18 2.01 1.81
C GLY A 409 5.50 3.47 1.46
N THR A 410 4.53 4.26 1.00
CA THR A 410 4.69 5.70 0.68
C THR A 410 3.34 6.44 0.68
N GLY A 411 3.36 7.77 0.78
CA GLY A 411 2.17 8.63 0.71
C GLY A 411 1.21 8.39 1.89
N CYS A 412 1.76 8.21 3.09
CA CYS A 412 0.99 7.85 4.27
C CYS A 412 1.35 8.73 5.47
N CYS A 413 0.35 9.39 6.06
CA CYS A 413 0.51 10.26 7.21
C CYS A 413 0.15 9.49 8.49
N PHE A 414 1.13 9.23 9.35
CA PHE A 414 1.02 8.44 10.57
C PHE A 414 0.90 9.31 11.81
N ARG A 415 0.22 8.77 12.83
CA ARG A 415 0.26 9.22 14.22
C ARG A 415 1.46 8.60 14.91
N ARG A 416 2.32 9.44 15.47
CA ARG A 416 3.55 9.03 16.16
C ARG A 416 3.29 8.04 17.31
N GLN A 417 2.32 8.35 18.17
CA GLN A 417 1.97 7.49 19.31
C GLN A 417 1.51 6.08 18.89
N ALA A 418 0.83 5.96 17.75
CA ALA A 418 0.41 4.67 17.23
C ALA A 418 1.62 3.83 16.79
N LEU A 419 2.66 4.46 16.23
CA LEU A 419 3.89 3.79 15.82
C LEU A 419 4.78 3.41 17.02
N TYR A 420 4.77 4.22 18.08
CA TYR A 420 5.34 3.86 19.40
C TYR A 420 4.67 2.66 20.07
N GLY A 421 3.53 2.24 19.52
CA GLY A 421 2.81 1.05 19.94
C GLY A 421 1.96 1.26 21.18
N TYR A 422 1.50 2.49 21.42
CA TYR A 422 0.40 2.74 22.34
C TYR A 422 -0.91 2.22 21.74
N ASP A 423 -1.85 1.91 22.61
CA ASP A 423 -3.19 1.49 22.22
C ASP A 423 -4.07 2.70 21.91
N PRO A 424 -5.09 2.56 21.04
CA PRO A 424 -6.01 3.65 20.77
C PRO A 424 -6.82 4.01 22.03
N PRO A 425 -7.19 5.30 22.21
CA PRO A 425 -7.97 5.74 23.36
C PRO A 425 -9.32 5.01 23.42
N ILE A 426 -9.63 4.44 24.59
CA ILE A 426 -10.85 3.66 24.82
C ILE A 426 -12.00 4.64 25.09
N GLN A 427 -13.02 4.63 24.25
CA GLN A 427 -14.27 5.33 24.57
C GLN A 427 -15.09 4.50 25.56
N PRO A 428 -15.70 5.12 26.60
CA PRO A 428 -16.69 4.45 27.41
C PRO A 428 -17.83 4.00 26.50
N LYS A 429 -18.23 2.72 26.59
CA LYS A 429 -19.37 2.20 25.85
C LYS A 429 -20.59 3.03 26.25
N LYS A 430 -21.23 3.72 25.29
CA LYS A 430 -22.57 4.25 25.50
C LYS A 430 -23.47 3.07 25.89
N PRO A 431 -24.23 3.12 27.00
CA PRO A 431 -25.19 2.07 27.31
C PRO A 431 -26.14 1.98 26.12
N SER A 432 -26.20 0.81 25.48
CA SER A 432 -27.22 0.55 24.47
C SER A 432 -28.56 0.69 25.17
N MET A 433 -29.38 1.66 24.77
CA MET A 433 -30.80 1.59 25.08
C MET A 433 -31.30 0.28 24.47
N ALA A 434 -31.51 -0.70 25.34
CA ALA A 434 -32.26 -1.89 24.99
C ALA A 434 -33.65 -1.40 24.61
N CYS A 435 -34.02 -1.62 23.35
CA CYS A 435 -35.37 -1.39 22.87
C CYS A 435 -36.24 -2.52 23.46
N ASP A 436 -37.02 -2.21 24.50
CA ASP A 436 -38.01 -3.09 25.12
C ASP A 436 -39.23 -3.29 24.20
N CYS A 437 -39.01 -3.85 23.02
CA CYS A 437 -40.10 -4.17 22.09
C CYS A 437 -39.80 -5.49 21.37
N LEU A 438 -39.85 -6.64 22.07
CA LEU A 438 -40.17 -7.97 21.49
C LEU A 438 -40.41 -9.00 22.63
N PRO A 439 -41.50 -9.82 22.62
CA PRO A 439 -41.85 -10.71 23.73
C PRO A 439 -41.04 -12.01 23.76
N GLY A 440 -40.63 -12.42 24.97
CA GLY A 440 -39.77 -13.58 25.22
C GLY A 440 -40.47 -14.94 25.23
N TRP A 441 -40.61 -15.58 24.07
CA TRP A 441 -40.95 -17.01 23.96
C TRP A 441 -40.00 -17.84 23.07
N LEU A 442 -38.76 -17.39 22.82
CA LEU A 442 -37.83 -18.14 21.96
C LEU A 442 -36.46 -18.47 22.59
N CYS A 443 -36.33 -18.43 23.91
CA CYS A 443 -35.11 -18.89 24.59
C CYS A 443 -35.44 -19.93 25.66
N GLY A 444 -35.07 -21.19 25.39
CA GLY A 444 -35.24 -22.33 26.28
C GLY A 444 -34.44 -22.23 27.59
N PRO A 445 -34.79 -23.06 28.61
CA PRO A 445 -34.43 -22.80 29.99
C PRO A 445 -32.99 -23.25 30.31
N ARG A 446 -32.15 -22.33 30.77
CA ARG A 446 -30.93 -22.69 31.51
C ARG A 446 -31.29 -22.90 32.98
N HIS A 447 -31.18 -24.15 33.42
CA HIS A 447 -31.34 -24.59 34.81
C HIS A 447 -30.54 -23.73 35.81
N SER A 448 -31.24 -23.07 36.73
CA SER A 448 -30.67 -22.57 37.97
C SER A 448 -30.70 -23.66 39.04
N LYS A 449 -29.55 -24.06 39.60
CA LYS A 449 -29.52 -24.78 40.88
C LYS A 449 -29.31 -23.77 42.01
N LYS A 450 -30.35 -23.58 42.82
CA LYS A 450 -30.30 -22.96 44.16
C LYS A 450 -29.52 -23.88 45.11
N LYS A 451 -28.70 -23.29 45.99
CA LYS A 451 -28.50 -23.80 47.35
C LYS A 451 -28.52 -22.65 48.37
N SER A 452 -29.20 -22.96 49.46
CA SER A 452 -29.65 -22.16 50.60
C SER A 452 -28.53 -21.70 51.54
N GLY A 453 -28.76 -20.59 52.25
CA GLY A 453 -27.83 -20.01 53.20
C GLY A 453 -27.73 -20.70 54.57
N LYS A 454 -26.62 -20.38 55.26
CA LYS A 454 -26.52 -20.30 56.73
C LYS A 454 -25.35 -19.37 57.10
N SER A 455 -25.59 -18.53 58.09
CA SER A 455 -24.72 -17.46 58.60
C SER A 455 -23.50 -17.97 59.40
N LYS A 456 -22.35 -17.27 59.30
CA LYS A 456 -21.64 -16.61 60.42
C LYS A 456 -20.25 -16.08 60.02
N LYS A 457 -20.02 -14.82 60.45
CA LYS A 457 -18.79 -14.14 60.91
C LYS A 457 -17.47 -14.26 60.11
N THR A 458 -17.06 -13.09 59.63
CA THR A 458 -15.75 -12.44 59.80
C THR A 458 -14.51 -13.31 59.70
N GLU A 459 -13.84 -13.24 58.54
CA GLU A 459 -12.38 -13.24 58.45
C GLU A 459 -11.95 -12.86 57.02
N GLN A 460 -11.03 -11.90 56.93
CA GLN A 460 -10.38 -11.45 55.71
C GLN A 460 -9.68 -12.63 55.02
N LYS A 461 -10.06 -12.95 53.78
CA LYS A 461 -9.25 -13.82 52.91
C LYS A 461 -9.46 -13.48 51.43
N LYS A 462 -8.36 -12.96 50.86
CA LYS A 462 -7.94 -12.81 49.46
C LYS A 462 -8.86 -13.46 48.40
N GLN A 463 -9.34 -12.64 47.46
CA GLN A 463 -9.72 -13.09 46.11
C GLN A 463 -8.52 -12.98 45.15
N PRO A 464 -8.42 -13.86 44.14
CA PRO A 464 -7.29 -13.91 43.21
C PRO A 464 -7.41 -12.81 42.14
N PRO A 465 -6.29 -12.35 41.54
CA PRO A 465 -6.34 -11.30 40.54
C PRO A 465 -6.91 -11.84 39.23
N VAL A 466 -7.88 -11.11 38.69
CA VAL A 466 -8.23 -11.18 37.27
C VAL A 466 -7.02 -10.67 36.50
N ARG A 467 -6.36 -11.55 35.74
CA ARG A 467 -5.30 -11.19 34.79
C ARG A 467 -5.89 -10.34 33.65
N THR A 468 -5.81 -9.04 33.80
CA THR A 468 -5.72 -8.10 32.67
C THR A 468 -4.25 -7.74 32.52
N ASP A 469 -3.58 -8.31 31.52
CA ASP A 469 -2.24 -7.90 31.11
C ASP A 469 -2.34 -6.52 30.45
N SER A 470 -2.32 -5.47 31.26
CA SER A 470 -2.15 -4.08 30.83
C SER A 470 -1.27 -3.37 31.85
N THR A 471 0.05 -3.44 31.66
CA THR A 471 1.05 -2.72 32.45
C THR A 471 1.23 -1.29 31.93
N VAL A 472 0.22 -0.43 32.14
CA VAL A 472 0.41 1.03 32.16
C VAL A 472 -0.58 1.62 33.19
N PRO A 473 -0.12 2.14 34.34
CA PRO A 473 -0.97 2.93 35.21
C PRO A 473 -1.17 4.33 34.59
N ILE A 474 -2.44 4.74 34.49
CA ILE A 474 -2.85 6.11 34.14
C ILE A 474 -2.67 6.96 35.41
N PHE A 475 -1.83 7.98 35.38
CA PHE A 475 -1.78 8.98 36.46
C PHE A 475 -2.84 10.05 36.21
N ASN A 476 -3.81 10.15 37.11
CA ASN A 476 -4.64 11.36 37.26
C ASN A 476 -3.86 12.35 38.13
N LEU A 477 -3.85 13.61 37.71
CA LEU A 477 -3.08 14.71 38.28
C LEU A 477 -3.82 15.37 39.47
N GLU A 478 -4.22 14.59 40.49
CA GLU A 478 -4.90 15.15 41.68
C GLU A 478 -4.48 14.55 43.03
N ASP A 479 -3.65 13.50 43.08
CA ASP A 479 -3.22 12.89 44.34
C ASP A 479 -1.76 13.23 44.70
N ILE A 480 -1.44 14.53 44.81
CA ILE A 480 -0.27 15.00 45.56
C ILE A 480 -0.78 15.74 46.79
N GLU A 481 -1.33 15.01 47.74
CA GLU A 481 -1.30 15.44 49.13
C GLU A 481 -1.40 14.23 50.06
N GLU A 482 -0.57 14.29 51.10
CA GLU A 482 -0.48 13.40 52.27
C GLU A 482 0.38 12.13 52.12
N GLY A 483 1.49 12.18 52.85
CA GLY A 483 2.57 11.22 52.76
C GLY A 483 2.44 9.98 53.64
N MET A 484 3.53 9.22 53.54
CA MET A 484 3.95 8.07 54.36
C MET A 484 3.59 6.69 53.83
N GLU A 485 4.24 6.27 52.71
CA GLU A 485 4.53 4.86 52.37
C GLU A 485 5.67 4.71 51.32
N GLY A 486 6.86 5.28 51.60
CA GLY A 486 7.96 5.44 50.64
C GLY A 486 8.94 4.26 50.47
N TYR A 487 8.49 3.02 50.21
CA TYR A 487 9.43 1.94 49.85
C TYR A 487 8.95 0.99 48.73
N ASP A 488 7.63 0.81 48.55
CA ASP A 488 7.09 0.04 47.41
C ASP A 488 6.85 0.91 46.16
N ASP A 489 6.59 2.21 46.33
CA ASP A 489 6.39 3.16 45.21
C ASP A 489 7.67 3.47 44.44
N ASP A 490 8.81 3.61 45.11
CA ASP A 490 10.09 3.82 44.43
C ASP A 490 10.49 2.60 43.58
N LYS A 491 10.13 1.40 44.03
CA LYS A 491 10.39 0.16 43.30
C LYS A 491 9.46 0.02 42.10
N SER A 492 8.20 0.47 42.21
CA SER A 492 7.23 0.47 41.11
C SER A 492 7.58 1.52 40.04
N LEU A 493 8.00 2.72 40.44
CA LEU A 493 8.52 3.80 39.57
C LEU A 493 9.83 3.39 38.89
N MET A 494 10.77 2.78 39.63
CA MET A 494 12.01 2.23 39.08
C MET A 494 11.75 1.11 38.07
N MET A 495 10.81 0.20 38.36
CA MET A 495 10.41 -0.87 37.42
C MET A 495 9.71 -0.29 36.18
N SER A 496 8.87 0.74 36.35
CA SER A 496 8.23 1.46 35.25
C SER A 496 9.28 2.13 34.35
N LYS A 497 10.23 2.88 34.91
CA LYS A 497 11.31 3.53 34.16
C LYS A 497 12.20 2.52 33.42
N LYS A 498 12.58 1.41 34.08
CA LYS A 498 13.32 0.32 33.43
C LYS A 498 12.55 -0.33 32.29
N ASN A 499 11.22 -0.45 32.40
CA ASN A 499 10.39 -0.96 31.32
C ASN A 499 10.34 0.03 30.14
N PHE A 500 10.25 1.34 30.39
CA PHE A 500 10.34 2.36 29.35
C PHE A 500 11.71 2.38 28.67
N GLU A 501 12.80 2.28 29.42
CA GLU A 501 14.17 2.19 28.88
C GLU A 501 14.38 0.93 28.04
N LYS A 502 13.88 -0.22 28.50
CA LYS A 502 13.88 -1.46 27.71
C LYS A 502 13.04 -1.31 26.43
N ARG A 503 11.93 -0.59 26.51
CA ARG A 503 11.00 -0.46 25.39
C ARG A 503 11.51 0.50 24.31
N PHE A 504 11.96 1.69 24.71
CA PHE A 504 12.27 2.79 23.80
C PHE A 504 13.77 3.08 23.65
N GLY A 505 14.61 2.63 24.59
CA GLY A 505 16.04 2.88 24.61
C GLY A 505 16.50 3.74 25.81
N GLN A 506 17.81 3.96 25.90
CA GLN A 506 18.46 4.55 27.07
C GLN A 506 18.45 6.09 27.10
N SER A 507 18.02 6.75 26.00
CA SER A 507 18.03 8.22 25.90
C SER A 507 16.93 8.84 26.78
N PRO A 508 17.28 9.61 27.82
CA PRO A 508 16.29 10.24 28.69
C PRO A 508 15.50 11.35 27.97
N VAL A 509 16.14 12.04 27.02
CA VAL A 509 15.52 13.11 26.22
C VAL A 509 14.47 12.52 25.28
N PHE A 510 14.82 11.42 24.60
CA PHE A 510 13.86 10.73 23.73
C PHE A 510 12.67 10.19 24.55
N LEU A 511 12.94 9.56 25.69
CA LEU A 511 11.89 9.06 26.59
C LEU A 511 10.93 10.18 27.03
N ALA A 512 11.47 11.32 27.50
CA ALA A 512 10.66 12.48 27.88
C ALA A 512 9.84 13.01 26.69
N SER A 513 10.43 13.07 25.50
CA SER A 513 9.75 13.49 24.27
C SER A 513 8.57 12.57 23.90
N THR A 514 8.71 11.25 24.08
CA THR A 514 7.63 10.30 23.76
C THR A 514 6.39 10.43 24.65
N LEU A 515 6.53 11.01 25.86
CA LEU A 515 5.43 11.20 26.81
C LEU A 515 4.59 12.45 26.49
N LEU A 516 5.06 13.33 25.61
CA LEU A 516 4.32 14.53 25.19
C LEU A 516 3.35 14.17 24.05
N GLU A 517 2.05 14.07 24.35
CA GLU A 517 1.03 13.70 23.34
C GLU A 517 0.86 14.76 22.24
N GLU A 518 0.89 16.04 22.60
CA GLU A 518 0.78 17.16 21.64
C GLU A 518 2.08 17.43 20.87
N GLY A 519 3.17 16.77 21.28
CA GLY A 519 4.49 16.92 20.67
C GLY A 519 5.24 18.17 21.12
N GLY A 520 6.20 18.59 20.30
CA GLY A 520 7.08 19.72 20.57
C GLY A 520 8.29 19.39 21.46
N VAL A 521 9.20 20.35 21.55
CA VAL A 521 10.44 20.25 22.32
C VAL A 521 10.37 21.25 23.48
N PRO A 522 10.79 20.88 24.71
CA PRO A 522 10.80 21.80 25.84
C PRO A 522 11.61 23.07 25.54
N PRO A 523 11.10 24.28 25.87
CA PRO A 523 11.80 25.54 25.60
C PRO A 523 13.17 25.67 26.27
N SER A 524 13.43 24.89 27.32
CA SER A 524 14.68 24.86 28.08
C SER A 524 15.80 24.03 27.42
N ALA A 525 15.55 23.36 26.29
CA ALA A 525 16.53 22.51 25.63
C ALA A 525 17.49 23.32 24.75
N SER A 526 18.80 23.15 24.93
CA SER A 526 19.79 23.82 24.08
C SER A 526 19.90 23.13 22.71
N PRO A 527 19.93 23.89 21.58
CA PRO A 527 20.04 23.29 20.24
C PRO A 527 21.26 22.36 20.07
N ALA A 528 22.40 22.74 20.64
CA ALA A 528 23.62 21.92 20.61
C ALA A 528 23.47 20.62 21.42
N GLY A 529 22.78 20.68 22.57
CA GLY A 529 22.48 19.49 23.38
C GLY A 529 21.54 18.53 22.64
N LEU A 530 20.51 19.06 21.98
CA LEU A 530 19.59 18.28 21.15
C LEU A 530 20.29 17.62 19.97
N LEU A 531 21.22 18.30 19.30
CA LEU A 531 21.99 17.71 18.20
C LEU A 531 22.90 16.58 18.68
N LYS A 532 23.57 16.74 19.82
CA LYS A 532 24.40 15.67 20.42
C LYS A 532 23.54 14.44 20.75
N GLU A 533 22.37 14.66 21.32
CA GLU A 533 21.44 13.60 21.66
C GLU A 533 20.83 12.94 20.41
N ALA A 534 20.54 13.74 19.38
CA ALA A 534 20.06 13.28 18.08
C ALA A 534 21.08 12.32 17.43
N ILE A 535 22.39 12.61 17.53
CA ILE A 535 23.46 11.70 17.07
C ILE A 535 23.47 10.40 17.89
N HIS A 536 23.26 10.46 19.20
CA HIS A 536 23.23 9.28 20.06
C HIS A 536 22.07 8.33 19.69
N VAL A 537 20.86 8.84 19.44
CA VAL A 537 19.68 8.02 19.13
C VAL A 537 19.70 7.37 17.74
N ILE A 538 20.61 7.79 16.84
CA ILE A 538 20.83 7.17 15.52
C ILE A 538 22.04 6.23 15.47
N SER A 539 22.69 5.98 16.62
CA SER A 539 23.81 5.06 16.71
C SER A 539 23.41 3.61 16.41
N CYS A 540 24.36 2.82 15.89
CA CYS A 540 24.07 1.47 15.41
C CYS A 540 23.65 0.49 16.52
N GLY A 541 24.13 0.70 17.76
CA GLY A 541 23.81 -0.13 18.92
C GLY A 541 22.60 0.35 19.73
N TYR A 542 21.93 1.44 19.30
CA TYR A 542 20.81 2.01 20.09
C TYR A 542 19.63 1.03 20.22
N GLU A 543 19.41 0.22 19.19
CA GLU A 543 18.28 -0.71 19.13
C GLU A 543 18.55 -2.03 19.88
N ASP A 544 19.80 -2.25 20.34
CA ASP A 544 20.19 -3.48 21.01
C ASP A 544 19.42 -3.66 22.33
N LYS A 545 18.79 -4.83 22.47
CA LYS A 545 17.97 -5.20 23.65
C LYS A 545 16.76 -4.28 23.88
N THR A 546 16.35 -3.53 22.86
CA THR A 546 15.11 -2.74 22.88
C THR A 546 13.98 -3.44 22.13
N ASP A 547 12.77 -2.89 22.24
CA ASP A 547 11.60 -3.38 21.50
C ASP A 547 11.46 -2.77 20.08
N TRP A 548 12.43 -1.94 19.66
CA TRP A 548 12.48 -1.36 18.31
C TRP A 548 12.57 -2.42 17.23
N GLY A 549 11.74 -2.29 16.20
CA GLY A 549 11.62 -3.24 15.10
C GLY A 549 10.96 -4.57 15.43
N LEU A 550 10.83 -4.93 16.72
CA LEU A 550 10.15 -6.15 17.15
C LEU A 550 8.66 -5.88 17.43
N GLU A 551 8.41 -4.87 18.24
CA GLU A 551 7.06 -4.49 18.71
C GLU A 551 6.75 -3.01 18.42
N ILE A 552 7.77 -2.19 18.16
CA ILE A 552 7.69 -0.73 18.01
C ILE A 552 8.35 -0.28 16.71
N GLY A 553 7.82 0.78 16.10
CA GLY A 553 8.37 1.28 14.84
C GLY A 553 7.91 0.44 13.64
N TRP A 554 8.68 0.52 12.56
CA TRP A 554 8.58 -0.40 11.43
C TRP A 554 9.11 -1.76 11.82
N ILE A 555 8.31 -2.79 11.57
CA ILE A 555 8.58 -4.15 12.02
C ILE A 555 9.64 -4.82 11.12
N TYR A 556 10.66 -5.40 11.75
CA TYR A 556 11.76 -6.10 11.09
C TYR A 556 11.40 -7.53 10.70
N GLY A 557 12.16 -8.11 9.77
CA GLY A 557 12.14 -9.54 9.45
C GLY A 557 11.45 -9.93 8.14
N SER A 558 10.80 -8.99 7.46
CA SER A 558 10.26 -9.21 6.11
C SER A 558 10.76 -8.13 5.14
N VAL A 559 10.89 -8.48 3.86
CA VAL A 559 11.13 -7.53 2.76
C VAL A 559 9.95 -6.57 2.54
N THR A 560 8.75 -6.93 3.00
CA THR A 560 7.54 -6.08 2.95
C THR A 560 7.15 -5.65 4.37
N GLU A 561 8.00 -4.82 4.99
CA GLU A 561 7.77 -4.30 6.34
C GLU A 561 6.53 -3.39 6.42
N ASP A 562 6.12 -2.83 5.29
CA ASP A 562 4.99 -1.92 5.17
C ASP A 562 3.66 -2.57 5.59
N ILE A 563 3.25 -3.64 4.91
CA ILE A 563 2.02 -4.35 5.21
C ILE A 563 2.05 -4.91 6.63
N LEU A 564 3.21 -5.43 7.06
CA LEU A 564 3.39 -6.00 8.39
C LEU A 564 3.20 -4.95 9.50
N THR A 565 3.77 -3.76 9.33
CA THR A 565 3.63 -2.65 10.28
C THR A 565 2.17 -2.21 10.39
N GLY A 566 1.49 -2.03 9.25
CA GLY A 566 0.06 -1.68 9.24
C GLY A 566 -0.80 -2.75 9.92
N PHE A 567 -0.56 -4.03 9.62
CA PHE A 567 -1.25 -5.16 10.25
C PHE A 567 -1.09 -5.17 11.77
N LYS A 568 0.13 -4.95 12.28
CA LYS A 568 0.43 -4.91 13.71
C LYS A 568 -0.34 -3.78 14.41
N MET A 569 -0.42 -2.60 13.81
CA MET A 569 -1.20 -1.47 14.33
C MET A 569 -2.71 -1.76 14.32
N HIS A 570 -3.24 -2.32 13.24
CA HIS A 570 -4.65 -2.72 13.15
C HIS A 570 -5.00 -3.84 14.16
N ALA A 571 -4.08 -4.75 14.44
CA ALA A 571 -4.27 -5.80 15.45
C ALA A 571 -4.43 -5.24 16.87
N ARG A 572 -3.78 -4.10 17.19
CA ARG A 572 -3.98 -3.34 18.45
C ARG A 572 -5.34 -2.62 18.52
N GLY A 573 -6.04 -2.50 17.40
CA GLY A 573 -7.36 -1.88 17.31
C GLY A 573 -7.36 -0.46 16.74
N TRP A 574 -6.21 0.01 16.26
CA TRP A 574 -6.16 1.26 15.50
C TRP A 574 -6.93 1.15 14.19
N ARG A 575 -7.37 2.30 13.69
CA ARG A 575 -8.12 2.44 12.44
C ARG A 575 -7.31 3.27 11.46
N SER A 576 -7.24 2.89 10.20
CA SER A 576 -6.69 3.75 9.15
C SER A 576 -7.79 4.39 8.29
N VAL A 577 -7.40 5.37 7.48
CA VAL A 577 -8.30 6.09 6.57
C VAL A 577 -7.69 6.11 5.18
N TYR A 578 -8.53 5.90 4.15
CA TYR A 578 -8.14 6.08 2.76
C TYR A 578 -8.63 7.44 2.23
N CYS A 579 -7.72 8.30 1.80
CA CYS A 579 -8.05 9.62 1.25
C CYS A 579 -7.75 9.68 -0.25
N MET A 580 -8.77 10.03 -1.05
CA MET A 580 -8.66 10.16 -2.49
C MET A 580 -9.09 11.56 -2.94
N PRO A 581 -8.19 12.56 -2.91
CA PRO A 581 -8.49 13.87 -3.44
C PRO A 581 -8.73 13.87 -4.95
N ARG A 582 -9.44 14.91 -5.43
CA ARG A 582 -9.71 15.11 -6.86
C ARG A 582 -8.42 15.18 -7.68
N ARG A 583 -7.43 15.94 -7.20
CA ARG A 583 -6.07 15.93 -7.73
C ARG A 583 -5.28 14.89 -6.95
N PRO A 584 -4.60 13.92 -7.60
CA PRO A 584 -3.76 12.96 -6.89
C PRO A 584 -2.79 13.67 -5.93
N ALA A 585 -2.80 13.28 -4.65
CA ALA A 585 -1.96 13.92 -3.65
C ALA A 585 -0.47 13.74 -3.95
N PHE A 586 -0.11 12.49 -4.23
CA PHE A 586 1.26 12.08 -4.51
C PHE A 586 1.33 11.43 -5.88
N LYS A 587 2.43 11.70 -6.58
CA LYS A 587 2.77 11.07 -7.85
C LYS A 587 4.23 10.65 -7.84
N GLY A 588 4.55 9.56 -8.53
CA GLY A 588 5.92 9.11 -8.68
C GLY A 588 6.21 8.47 -10.04
N SER A 589 7.42 7.95 -10.18
CA SER A 589 7.86 7.30 -11.42
C SER A 589 7.55 5.80 -11.40
N ALA A 590 6.88 5.29 -12.43
CA ALA A 590 6.66 3.84 -12.59
C ALA A 590 7.86 3.13 -13.24
N PRO A 591 8.08 1.84 -12.97
CA PRO A 591 9.02 1.04 -13.75
C PRO A 591 8.64 1.03 -15.23
N ILE A 592 9.61 1.31 -16.10
CA ILE A 592 9.36 1.52 -17.53
C ILE A 592 9.33 0.18 -18.29
N ASN A 593 10.12 -0.81 -17.88
CA ASN A 593 10.20 -2.12 -18.56
C ASN A 593 9.57 -3.27 -17.75
N LEU A 594 9.23 -4.36 -18.45
CA LEU A 594 8.60 -5.55 -17.87
C LEU A 594 9.49 -6.25 -16.82
N SER A 595 10.80 -6.31 -17.05
CA SER A 595 11.73 -7.06 -16.20
C SER A 595 11.85 -6.41 -14.81
N ASP A 596 11.95 -5.07 -14.75
CA ASP A 596 11.97 -4.32 -13.49
C ASP A 596 10.63 -4.40 -12.77
N ARG A 597 9.52 -4.38 -13.52
CA ARG A 597 8.18 -4.59 -12.97
C ARG A 597 8.02 -6.00 -12.38
N LEU A 598 8.49 -7.05 -13.04
CA LEU A 598 8.46 -8.42 -12.53
C LEU A 598 9.36 -8.61 -11.30
N ASN A 599 10.55 -8.00 -11.29
CA ASN A 599 11.41 -7.98 -10.11
C ASN A 599 10.77 -7.24 -8.93
N GLN A 600 10.01 -6.17 -9.18
CA GLN A 600 9.24 -5.50 -8.13
C GLN A 600 8.16 -6.42 -7.56
N VAL A 601 7.38 -7.07 -8.41
CA VAL A 601 6.32 -8.01 -7.99
C VAL A 601 6.90 -9.24 -7.28
N LEU A 602 8.06 -9.73 -7.71
CA LEU A 602 8.79 -10.82 -7.05
C LEU A 602 9.09 -10.47 -5.59
N ARG A 603 9.50 -9.23 -5.32
CA ARG A 603 9.81 -8.78 -3.95
C ARG A 603 8.59 -8.69 -3.07
N TRP A 604 7.50 -8.18 -3.61
CA TRP A 604 6.22 -8.13 -2.89
C TRP A 604 5.75 -9.54 -2.54
N ALA A 605 5.81 -10.47 -3.50
CA ALA A 605 5.44 -11.85 -3.28
C ALA A 605 6.37 -12.55 -2.28
N LEU A 606 7.68 -12.30 -2.33
CA LEU A 606 8.64 -12.88 -1.40
C LEU A 606 8.38 -12.40 0.03
N GLY A 607 8.22 -11.08 0.23
CA GLY A 607 7.93 -10.52 1.56
C GLY A 607 6.60 -11.04 2.12
N SER A 608 5.58 -11.20 1.28
CA SER A 608 4.31 -11.82 1.64
C SER A 608 4.47 -13.27 2.11
N VAL A 609 5.28 -14.08 1.42
CA VAL A 609 5.59 -15.47 1.83
C VAL A 609 6.40 -15.51 3.12
N GLU A 610 7.34 -14.58 3.31
CA GLU A 610 8.08 -14.44 4.58
C GLU A 610 7.12 -14.14 5.75
N ILE A 611 6.16 -13.22 5.56
CA ILE A 611 5.15 -12.91 6.59
C ILE A 611 4.29 -14.16 6.88
N PHE A 612 3.85 -14.87 5.84
CA PHE A 612 3.07 -16.10 5.98
C PHE A 612 3.78 -17.17 6.83
N LEU A 613 5.10 -17.33 6.64
CA LEU A 613 5.91 -18.31 7.37
C LEU A 613 6.46 -17.77 8.71
N SER A 614 6.24 -16.49 9.02
CA SER A 614 6.70 -15.85 10.26
C SER A 614 5.73 -16.02 11.44
N ARG A 615 6.16 -15.58 12.63
CA ARG A 615 5.30 -15.45 13.83
C ARG A 615 4.07 -14.56 13.58
N HIS A 616 4.16 -13.62 12.64
CA HIS A 616 3.16 -12.58 12.41
C HIS A 616 2.10 -12.96 11.37
N CYS A 617 1.94 -14.24 11.03
CA CYS A 617 0.93 -14.66 10.07
C CYS A 617 -0.51 -14.38 10.57
N PRO A 618 -1.37 -13.71 9.78
CA PRO A 618 -2.75 -13.38 10.16
C PRO A 618 -3.64 -14.58 10.52
N LEU A 619 -3.25 -15.81 10.12
CA LEU A 619 -3.97 -17.05 10.41
C LEU A 619 -3.94 -17.46 11.87
N TRP A 620 -2.87 -17.15 12.61
CA TRP A 620 -2.72 -17.49 14.03
C TRP A 620 -2.35 -16.31 14.92
N TYR A 621 -1.84 -15.21 14.35
CA TYR A 621 -1.41 -14.05 15.11
C TYR A 621 -2.57 -13.09 15.43
N GLY A 622 -2.57 -12.51 16.64
CA GLY A 622 -3.46 -11.40 17.01
C GLY A 622 -4.93 -11.79 17.26
N TYR A 623 -5.24 -13.05 17.60
CA TYR A 623 -6.60 -13.50 17.95
C TYR A 623 -7.13 -12.96 19.29
N GLY A 624 -6.25 -12.49 20.17
CA GLY A 624 -6.62 -11.71 21.36
C GLY A 624 -6.71 -10.19 21.12
N GLY A 625 -6.47 -9.74 19.88
CA GLY A 625 -6.48 -8.33 19.52
C GLY A 625 -7.86 -7.78 19.16
N ARG A 626 -7.88 -6.55 18.65
CA ARG A 626 -9.11 -5.81 18.28
C ARG A 626 -9.32 -5.72 16.76
N LEU A 627 -8.74 -6.65 16.00
CA LEU A 627 -8.87 -6.73 14.54
C LEU A 627 -10.25 -7.24 14.13
N LYS A 628 -10.94 -6.53 13.22
CA LYS A 628 -12.24 -7.00 12.70
C LYS A 628 -12.09 -8.28 11.90
N PHE A 629 -13.09 -9.16 11.96
CA PHE A 629 -13.06 -10.44 11.25
C PHE A 629 -12.88 -10.29 9.72
N LEU A 630 -13.61 -9.37 9.10
CA LEU A 630 -13.51 -9.12 7.66
C LEU A 630 -12.17 -8.48 7.26
N GLU A 631 -11.59 -7.67 8.15
CA GLU A 631 -10.24 -7.11 7.98
C GLU A 631 -9.17 -8.21 8.06
N ARG A 632 -9.32 -9.16 8.99
CA ARG A 632 -8.46 -10.35 9.05
C ARG A 632 -8.53 -11.16 7.76
N PHE A 633 -9.73 -11.34 7.20
CA PHE A 633 -9.93 -12.00 5.91
C PHE A 633 -9.13 -11.29 4.80
N ALA A 634 -9.18 -9.96 4.76
CA ALA A 634 -8.38 -9.18 3.82
C ALA A 634 -6.87 -9.38 3.99
N TYR A 635 -6.37 -9.32 5.23
CA TYR A 635 -4.95 -9.58 5.49
C TYR A 635 -4.54 -11.01 5.12
N ILE A 636 -5.37 -12.01 5.40
CA ILE A 636 -5.10 -13.39 4.96
C ILE A 636 -4.97 -13.41 3.43
N ASN A 637 -5.91 -12.81 2.69
CA ASN A 637 -5.85 -12.72 1.23
C ASN A 637 -4.54 -12.07 0.75
N THR A 638 -4.18 -10.92 1.31
CA THR A 638 -2.96 -10.17 0.97
C THR A 638 -1.68 -10.90 1.33
N ILE A 639 -1.70 -11.86 2.25
CA ILE A 639 -0.51 -12.64 2.64
C ILE A 639 -0.38 -13.95 1.86
N VAL A 640 -1.51 -14.62 1.53
CA VAL A 640 -1.50 -15.93 0.86
C VAL A 640 -1.63 -15.85 -0.67
N TYR A 641 -1.87 -14.67 -1.25
CA TYR A 641 -2.04 -14.53 -2.71
C TYR A 641 -0.91 -15.15 -3.56
N PRO A 642 0.39 -15.14 -3.17
CA PRO A 642 1.44 -15.74 -3.99
C PRO A 642 1.29 -17.25 -4.10
N LEU A 643 0.71 -17.92 -3.10
CA LEU A 643 0.50 -19.37 -3.11
C LEU A 643 -0.48 -19.81 -4.20
N THR A 644 -1.37 -18.92 -4.66
CA THR A 644 -2.27 -19.16 -5.80
C THR A 644 -1.50 -19.35 -7.12
N SER A 645 -0.22 -19.00 -7.19
CA SER A 645 0.65 -19.28 -8.36
C SER A 645 0.78 -20.76 -8.69
N ILE A 646 0.85 -21.63 -7.68
CA ILE A 646 1.02 -23.08 -7.86
C ILE A 646 -0.19 -23.69 -8.59
N PRO A 647 -1.43 -23.57 -8.07
CA PRO A 647 -2.60 -24.07 -8.78
C PRO A 647 -2.83 -23.34 -10.10
N LEU A 648 -2.45 -22.06 -10.23
CA LEU A 648 -2.54 -21.32 -11.50
C LEU A 648 -1.64 -21.91 -12.59
N LEU A 649 -0.37 -22.18 -12.29
CA LEU A 649 0.54 -22.79 -13.25
C LEU A 649 0.01 -24.17 -13.71
N VAL A 650 -0.41 -24.99 -12.76
CA VAL A 650 -0.97 -26.32 -13.02
C VAL A 650 -2.21 -26.20 -13.90
N TYR A 651 -3.15 -25.34 -13.52
CA TYR A 651 -4.42 -25.16 -14.23
C TYR A 651 -4.22 -24.62 -15.65
N CYS A 652 -3.29 -23.69 -15.87
CA CYS A 652 -2.97 -23.21 -17.22
C CYS A 652 -2.24 -24.25 -18.10
N THR A 653 -1.66 -25.29 -17.50
CA THR A 653 -0.99 -26.39 -18.22
C THR A 653 -1.97 -27.49 -18.62
N LEU A 654 -3.07 -27.65 -17.87
CA LEU A 654 -4.08 -28.70 -18.12
C LEU A 654 -4.67 -28.70 -19.54
N PRO A 655 -5.01 -27.55 -20.18
CA PRO A 655 -5.56 -27.55 -21.53
C PRO A 655 -4.59 -28.14 -22.56
N ALA A 656 -3.29 -27.81 -22.45
CA ALA A 656 -2.26 -28.36 -23.32
C ALA A 656 -2.15 -29.89 -23.18
N ILE A 657 -2.14 -30.39 -21.94
CA ILE A 657 -2.10 -31.85 -21.69
C ILE A 657 -3.36 -32.53 -22.24
N CYS A 658 -4.54 -31.93 -22.11
CA CYS A 658 -5.79 -32.49 -22.61
C CYS A 658 -5.86 -32.51 -24.15
N LEU A 659 -5.25 -31.53 -24.81
CA LEU A 659 -5.11 -31.50 -26.26
C LEU A 659 -4.13 -32.57 -26.74
N LEU A 660 -2.99 -32.74 -26.07
CA LEU A 660 -1.94 -33.69 -26.47
C LEU A 660 -2.27 -35.16 -26.16
N THR A 661 -2.97 -35.43 -25.06
CA THR A 661 -3.26 -36.81 -24.61
C THR A 661 -4.60 -37.34 -25.11
N GLY A 662 -5.41 -36.50 -25.77
CA GLY A 662 -6.78 -36.85 -26.17
C GLY A 662 -7.78 -36.96 -25.00
N LYS A 663 -7.31 -37.03 -23.74
CA LYS A 663 -8.16 -37.08 -22.54
C LYS A 663 -8.82 -35.73 -22.25
N PHE A 664 -9.92 -35.74 -21.50
CA PHE A 664 -10.61 -34.52 -21.09
C PHE A 664 -10.94 -34.54 -19.60
N ILE A 665 -10.92 -33.36 -19.00
CA ILE A 665 -11.06 -33.17 -17.55
C ILE A 665 -12.52 -33.27 -17.13
N ILE A 666 -13.44 -32.80 -17.98
CA ILE A 666 -14.87 -32.71 -17.70
C ILE A 666 -15.58 -33.88 -18.39
N PRO A 667 -16.49 -34.60 -17.71
CA PRO A 667 -17.31 -35.63 -18.36
C PRO A 667 -18.27 -35.00 -19.37
N THR A 668 -18.92 -35.81 -20.21
CA THR A 668 -20.01 -35.32 -21.06
C THR A 668 -21.08 -34.64 -20.20
N ILE A 669 -21.37 -33.38 -20.51
CA ILE A 669 -22.19 -32.51 -19.67
C ILE A 669 -23.67 -32.74 -20.05
N SER A 670 -24.51 -33.06 -19.08
CA SER A 670 -25.97 -33.14 -19.29
C SER A 670 -26.58 -31.74 -19.46
N ASN A 671 -27.79 -31.65 -20.02
CA ASN A 671 -28.49 -30.37 -20.21
C ASN A 671 -28.69 -29.57 -18.91
N ILE A 672 -28.85 -30.25 -17.78
CA ILE A 672 -28.98 -29.60 -16.47
C ILE A 672 -27.60 -29.13 -15.98
N ALA A 673 -26.56 -29.93 -16.20
CA ALA A 673 -25.22 -29.56 -15.80
C ALA A 673 -24.70 -28.35 -16.60
N SER A 674 -25.02 -28.25 -17.89
CA SER A 674 -24.60 -27.12 -18.72
C SER A 674 -25.16 -25.78 -18.22
N LEU A 675 -26.34 -25.77 -17.59
CA LEU A 675 -26.90 -24.58 -16.94
C LEU A 675 -26.02 -24.07 -15.79
N TRP A 676 -25.40 -24.95 -15.00
CA TRP A 676 -24.50 -24.54 -13.91
C TRP A 676 -23.20 -23.93 -14.43
N PHE A 677 -22.63 -24.50 -15.50
CA PHE A 677 -21.45 -23.92 -16.17
C PHE A 677 -21.78 -22.57 -16.79
N LEU A 678 -22.89 -22.47 -17.52
CA LEU A 678 -23.35 -21.21 -18.12
C LEU A 678 -23.65 -20.16 -17.05
N GLY A 679 -24.36 -20.55 -15.99
CA GLY A 679 -24.65 -19.68 -14.85
C GLY A 679 -23.38 -19.16 -14.19
N LEU A 680 -22.34 -19.99 -14.07
CA LEU A 680 -21.05 -19.56 -13.53
C LEU A 680 -20.42 -18.49 -14.43
N PHE A 681 -20.30 -18.72 -15.74
CA PHE A 681 -19.74 -17.75 -16.69
C PHE A 681 -20.51 -16.42 -16.68
N LEU A 682 -21.83 -16.47 -16.76
CA LEU A 682 -22.67 -15.28 -16.73
C LEU A 682 -22.54 -14.53 -15.41
N SER A 683 -22.47 -15.25 -14.28
CA SER A 683 -22.29 -14.62 -12.96
C SER A 683 -20.93 -13.94 -12.83
N ILE A 684 -19.85 -14.51 -13.39
CA ILE A 684 -18.51 -13.90 -13.38
C ILE A 684 -18.53 -12.58 -14.16
N ILE A 685 -19.07 -12.61 -15.39
CA ILE A 685 -19.16 -11.42 -16.26
C ILE A 685 -20.03 -10.35 -15.60
N ALA A 686 -21.21 -10.72 -15.08
CA ALA A 686 -22.10 -9.80 -14.39
C ALA A 686 -21.45 -9.18 -13.15
N THR A 687 -20.69 -9.97 -12.38
CA THR A 687 -19.94 -9.47 -11.21
C THR A 687 -18.92 -8.42 -11.64
N GLY A 688 -18.10 -8.73 -12.65
CA GLY A 688 -17.07 -7.81 -13.16
C GLY A 688 -17.66 -6.51 -13.70
N VAL A 689 -18.73 -6.58 -14.50
CA VAL A 689 -19.40 -5.40 -15.05
C VAL A 689 -19.96 -4.49 -13.95
N LEU A 690 -20.61 -5.08 -12.93
CA LEU A 690 -21.12 -4.31 -11.81
C LEU A 690 -20.00 -3.71 -10.95
N GLU A 691 -18.89 -4.43 -10.79
CA GLU A 691 -17.70 -3.97 -10.06
C GLU A 691 -17.06 -2.74 -10.73
N MET A 692 -16.86 -2.81 -12.05
CA MET A 692 -16.38 -1.68 -12.85
C MET A 692 -17.34 -0.49 -12.80
N ARG A 693 -18.65 -0.74 -12.80
CA ARG A 693 -19.67 0.31 -12.79
C ARG A 693 -19.64 1.18 -11.53
N TRP A 694 -19.49 0.58 -10.34
CA TRP A 694 -19.46 1.38 -9.11
C TRP A 694 -18.10 2.02 -8.84
N SER A 695 -17.02 1.39 -9.30
CA SER A 695 -15.65 1.88 -9.09
C SER A 695 -15.22 2.95 -10.09
N GLY A 696 -15.79 2.96 -11.29
CA GLY A 696 -15.41 3.85 -12.39
C GLY A 696 -14.15 3.40 -13.15
N VAL A 697 -13.67 2.17 -12.90
CA VAL A 697 -12.51 1.60 -13.60
C VAL A 697 -12.91 1.16 -15.01
N GLY A 698 -12.09 1.51 -16.00
CA GLY A 698 -12.34 1.14 -17.40
C GLY A 698 -12.13 -0.36 -17.66
N ILE A 699 -12.85 -0.91 -18.65
CA ILE A 699 -12.75 -2.33 -19.03
C ILE A 699 -11.33 -2.73 -19.45
N GLU A 700 -10.62 -1.86 -20.15
CA GLU A 700 -9.25 -2.14 -20.59
C GLU A 700 -8.28 -2.23 -19.41
N GLU A 701 -8.42 -1.36 -18.41
CA GLU A 701 -7.60 -1.37 -17.20
C GLU A 701 -7.88 -2.61 -16.35
N TRP A 702 -9.17 -2.96 -16.20
CA TRP A 702 -9.59 -4.16 -15.49
C TRP A 702 -9.05 -5.43 -16.16
N TRP A 703 -9.23 -5.56 -17.48
CA TRP A 703 -8.73 -6.72 -18.23
C TRP A 703 -7.20 -6.80 -18.22
N ARG A 704 -6.50 -5.67 -18.33
CA ARG A 704 -5.03 -5.65 -18.26
C ARG A 704 -4.53 -6.10 -16.90
N ASN A 705 -5.21 -5.72 -15.82
CA ASN A 705 -4.89 -6.16 -14.48
C ASN A 705 -5.02 -7.69 -14.33
N GLU A 706 -6.08 -8.29 -14.88
CA GLU A 706 -6.25 -9.75 -14.91
C GLU A 706 -5.15 -10.45 -15.71
N GLN A 707 -4.78 -9.93 -16.88
CA GLN A 707 -3.66 -10.47 -17.68
C GLN A 707 -2.34 -10.40 -16.90
N PHE A 708 -2.07 -9.27 -16.25
CA PHE A 708 -0.86 -9.09 -15.46
C PHE A 708 -0.85 -9.96 -14.20
N TRP A 709 -2.00 -10.18 -13.57
CA TRP A 709 -2.14 -11.15 -12.47
C TRP A 709 -1.77 -12.56 -12.91
N VAL A 710 -2.24 -13.01 -14.09
CA VAL A 710 -1.85 -14.32 -14.64
C VAL A 710 -0.35 -14.39 -14.90
N ILE A 711 0.21 -13.38 -15.58
CA ILE A 711 1.66 -13.31 -15.90
C ILE A 711 2.49 -13.32 -14.62
N GLY A 712 2.18 -12.47 -13.64
CA GLY A 712 2.87 -12.42 -12.35
C GLY A 712 2.72 -13.73 -11.56
N GLY A 713 1.55 -14.35 -11.63
CA GLY A 713 1.26 -15.65 -11.03
C GLY A 713 2.14 -16.77 -11.57
N VAL A 714 2.23 -16.93 -12.89
CA VAL A 714 3.04 -18.00 -13.50
C VAL A 714 4.55 -17.73 -13.44
N SER A 715 4.96 -16.49 -13.16
CA SER A 715 6.38 -16.09 -13.10
C SER A 715 6.82 -15.69 -11.68
N ALA A 716 6.75 -14.41 -11.36
CA ALA A 716 7.29 -13.81 -10.15
C ALA A 716 6.76 -14.47 -8.86
N HIS A 717 5.45 -14.73 -8.77
CA HIS A 717 4.87 -15.35 -7.58
C HIS A 717 5.37 -16.78 -7.39
N LEU A 718 5.45 -17.57 -8.46
CA LEU A 718 5.95 -18.94 -8.40
C LEU A 718 7.39 -18.98 -7.89
N PHE A 719 8.27 -18.14 -8.44
CA PHE A 719 9.66 -18.05 -7.99
C PHE A 719 9.76 -17.56 -6.54
N ALA A 720 8.96 -16.56 -6.14
CA ALA A 720 8.93 -16.08 -4.76
C ALA A 720 8.51 -17.16 -3.77
N VAL A 721 7.51 -17.99 -4.10
CA VAL A 721 7.06 -19.08 -3.24
C VAL A 721 8.17 -20.12 -3.08
N ILE A 722 8.81 -20.54 -4.18
CA ILE A 722 9.95 -21.48 -4.14
C ILE A 722 11.09 -20.90 -3.29
N GLN A 723 11.47 -19.64 -3.53
CA GLN A 723 12.52 -18.96 -2.77
C GLN A 723 12.18 -18.82 -1.29
N GLY A 724 10.94 -18.44 -0.95
CA GLY A 724 10.49 -18.31 0.43
C GLY A 724 10.54 -19.63 1.20
N PHE A 725 10.09 -20.73 0.57
CA PHE A 725 10.21 -22.06 1.18
C PHE A 725 11.68 -22.49 1.34
N LEU A 726 12.53 -22.26 0.33
CA LEU A 726 13.96 -22.56 0.43
C LEU A 726 14.65 -21.74 1.54
N LYS A 727 14.29 -20.46 1.69
CA LYS A 727 14.85 -19.60 2.73
C LYS A 727 14.49 -20.11 4.12
N VAL A 728 13.23 -20.46 4.36
CA VAL A 728 12.77 -20.93 5.68
C VAL A 728 13.26 -22.35 5.99
N LEU A 729 13.31 -23.25 5.00
CA LEU A 729 13.71 -24.64 5.21
C LEU A 729 15.24 -24.84 5.18
N ALA A 730 15.98 -24.07 4.39
CA ALA A 730 17.41 -24.24 4.18
C ALA A 730 18.28 -23.07 4.70
N GLY A 731 17.67 -22.00 5.24
CA GLY A 731 18.41 -20.86 5.80
C GLY A 731 19.19 -20.04 4.77
N ILE A 732 18.90 -20.20 3.47
CA ILE A 732 19.62 -19.50 2.39
C ILE A 732 19.06 -18.08 2.26
N ASP A 733 19.84 -17.08 2.66
CA ASP A 733 19.50 -15.68 2.44
C ASP A 733 19.61 -15.31 0.96
N THR A 734 18.50 -14.83 0.39
CA THR A 734 18.48 -14.31 -0.98
C THR A 734 18.95 -12.86 -0.98
N ASN A 735 20.11 -12.61 -1.60
CA ASN A 735 20.63 -11.26 -1.79
C ASN A 735 19.69 -10.45 -2.69
N PHE A 736 19.28 -9.27 -2.20
CA PHE A 736 18.31 -8.39 -2.85
C PHE A 736 19.02 -7.35 -3.74
N THR A 737 18.57 -7.20 -4.98
CA THR A 737 18.99 -6.14 -5.90
C THR A 737 17.90 -5.05 -6.00
N VAL A 738 18.27 -3.80 -5.68
CA VAL A 738 17.40 -2.64 -5.88
C VAL A 738 17.14 -2.44 -7.37
N THR A 739 15.87 -2.33 -7.76
CA THR A 739 15.48 -2.03 -9.15
C THR A 739 15.89 -0.60 -9.50
N SER A 740 16.69 -0.42 -10.56
CA SER A 740 17.06 0.90 -11.06
C SER A 740 15.81 1.67 -11.52
N LYS A 741 15.62 2.89 -11.02
CA LYS A 741 14.61 3.83 -11.51
C LYS A 741 15.34 4.94 -12.27
N GLY A 742 15.98 4.57 -13.38
CA GLY A 742 16.67 5.50 -14.26
C GLY A 742 15.69 6.15 -15.24
N SER A 743 15.93 7.43 -15.54
CA SER A 743 15.35 8.14 -16.68
C SER A 743 16.50 8.53 -17.61
N ASP A 744 16.84 7.67 -18.57
CA ASP A 744 17.79 8.05 -19.62
C ASP A 744 17.03 8.82 -20.72
N ASP A 745 17.46 10.07 -20.96
CA ASP A 745 16.81 11.06 -21.83
C ASP A 745 16.94 10.78 -23.34
N GLN A 746 17.19 9.54 -23.75
CA GLN A 746 17.26 9.17 -25.17
C GLN A 746 16.09 8.24 -25.53
N ASP A 747 15.07 8.85 -26.16
CA ASP A 747 13.77 8.27 -26.54
C ASP A 747 12.91 7.80 -25.36
N GLN A 748 11.99 8.66 -24.89
CA GLN A 748 11.03 8.45 -23.78
C GLN A 748 10.22 7.12 -23.81
N PHE A 749 10.24 6.38 -24.92
CA PHE A 749 9.58 5.09 -25.06
C PHE A 749 10.50 3.98 -25.59
N ALA A 750 11.78 4.24 -25.90
CA ALA A 750 12.70 3.19 -26.41
C ALA A 750 12.92 2.09 -25.39
N GLU A 751 13.13 2.47 -24.13
CA GLU A 751 13.40 1.54 -23.02
C GLU A 751 12.18 0.68 -22.65
N LEU A 752 10.97 1.18 -22.93
CA LEU A 752 9.71 0.43 -22.81
C LEU A 752 9.69 -0.83 -23.70
N TYR A 753 10.49 -0.85 -24.77
CA TYR A 753 10.63 -1.98 -25.69
C TYR A 753 11.93 -2.76 -25.49
N LEU A 754 12.81 -2.38 -24.55
CA LEU A 754 14.02 -3.13 -24.23
C LEU A 754 13.65 -4.36 -23.40
N PHE A 755 13.71 -5.53 -24.04
CA PHE A 755 13.45 -6.81 -23.40
C PHE A 755 14.73 -7.33 -22.74
N LYS A 756 14.80 -7.28 -21.40
CA LYS A 756 15.88 -7.90 -20.63
C LYS A 756 15.51 -9.34 -20.27
N TRP A 757 16.22 -10.32 -20.84
CA TRP A 757 16.04 -11.74 -20.50
C TRP A 757 16.33 -11.99 -19.02
N THR A 758 15.38 -12.62 -18.32
CA THR A 758 15.54 -13.05 -16.93
C THR A 758 14.95 -14.45 -16.76
N SER A 759 15.42 -15.20 -15.77
CA SER A 759 14.91 -16.55 -15.46
C SER A 759 13.42 -16.56 -15.10
N LEU A 760 12.87 -15.42 -14.66
CA LEU A 760 11.45 -15.24 -14.38
C LEU A 760 10.56 -15.46 -15.61
N LEU A 761 11.11 -15.32 -16.82
CA LEU A 761 10.37 -15.46 -18.08
C LEU A 761 10.31 -16.91 -18.59
N ILE A 762 11.04 -17.83 -17.97
CA ILE A 762 11.07 -19.24 -18.39
C ILE A 762 9.68 -19.88 -18.26
N PRO A 763 8.97 -19.85 -17.11
CA PRO A 763 7.67 -20.51 -17.04
C PRO A 763 6.61 -19.92 -17.98
N PRO A 764 6.44 -18.59 -18.12
CA PRO A 764 5.52 -18.02 -19.11
C PRO A 764 5.82 -18.43 -20.56
N THR A 765 7.10 -18.47 -20.95
CA THR A 765 7.49 -18.88 -22.30
C THR A 765 7.22 -20.37 -22.53
N THR A 766 7.59 -21.24 -21.60
CA THR A 766 7.29 -22.67 -21.67
C THR A 766 5.79 -22.93 -21.75
N LEU A 767 4.99 -22.25 -20.92
CA LEU A 767 3.54 -22.39 -20.88
C LEU A 767 2.87 -21.92 -22.17
N LEU A 768 3.40 -20.87 -22.80
CA LEU A 768 2.92 -20.39 -24.09
C LEU A 768 3.23 -21.39 -25.20
N VAL A 769 4.48 -21.88 -25.26
CA VAL A 769 4.90 -22.85 -26.28
C VAL A 769 4.12 -24.15 -26.19
N ILE A 770 3.96 -24.73 -24.99
CA ILE A 770 3.24 -25.99 -24.82
C ILE A 770 1.76 -25.88 -25.19
N ASN A 771 1.11 -24.74 -24.88
CA ASN A 771 -0.28 -24.51 -25.29
C ASN A 771 -0.41 -24.30 -26.80
N LEU A 772 0.52 -23.59 -27.45
CA LEU A 772 0.53 -23.44 -28.90
C LEU A 772 0.74 -24.78 -29.61
N VAL A 773 1.71 -25.58 -29.17
CA VAL A 773 1.95 -26.92 -29.69
C VAL A 773 0.73 -27.82 -29.45
N GLY A 774 0.12 -27.77 -28.26
CA GLY A 774 -1.10 -28.50 -27.95
C GLY A 774 -2.26 -28.14 -28.88
N VAL A 775 -2.47 -26.85 -29.16
CA VAL A 775 -3.52 -26.39 -30.10
C VAL A 775 -3.28 -26.93 -31.50
N VAL A 776 -2.06 -26.82 -32.03
CA VAL A 776 -1.73 -27.33 -33.37
C VAL A 776 -1.91 -28.84 -33.44
N ALA A 777 -1.37 -29.59 -32.47
CA ALA A 777 -1.49 -31.03 -32.42
C ALA A 777 -2.95 -31.50 -32.29
N GLY A 778 -3.73 -30.86 -31.40
CA GLY A 778 -5.14 -31.21 -31.19
C GLY A 778 -6.02 -30.92 -32.41
N ILE A 779 -5.75 -29.84 -33.15
CA ILE A 779 -6.45 -29.55 -34.41
C ILE A 779 -6.07 -30.57 -35.49
N SER A 780 -4.77 -30.89 -35.64
CA SER A 780 -4.30 -31.89 -36.60
C SER A 780 -4.92 -33.27 -36.35
N ASP A 781 -4.99 -33.71 -35.09
CA ASP A 781 -5.58 -34.99 -34.68
C ASP A 781 -7.10 -35.04 -34.89
N ALA A 782 -7.81 -33.93 -34.65
CA ALA A 782 -9.25 -33.86 -34.91
C ALA A 782 -9.57 -33.89 -36.41
N ILE A 783 -8.73 -33.28 -37.25
CA ILE A 783 -8.87 -33.31 -38.71
C ILE A 783 -8.62 -34.73 -39.24
N SER A 784 -7.68 -35.49 -38.66
CA SER A 784 -7.41 -36.88 -39.07
C SER A 784 -8.48 -37.86 -38.59
N SER A 785 -9.04 -37.65 -37.39
CA SER A 785 -9.97 -38.57 -36.73
C SER A 785 -11.45 -38.43 -37.14
N GLY A 786 -11.79 -37.40 -37.94
CA GLY A 786 -13.13 -37.16 -38.47
C GLY A 786 -14.08 -36.38 -37.53
N TYR A 787 -15.31 -36.13 -38.00
CA TYR A 787 -16.26 -35.18 -37.40
C TYR A 787 -16.73 -35.51 -35.96
N SER A 788 -16.56 -36.75 -35.49
CA SER A 788 -16.98 -37.18 -34.15
C SER A 788 -16.16 -36.55 -33.01
N SER A 789 -14.98 -36.00 -33.30
CA SER A 789 -14.05 -35.41 -32.32
C SER A 789 -14.26 -33.90 -32.06
N TRP A 790 -15.10 -33.23 -32.84
CA TRP A 790 -15.19 -31.76 -32.86
C TRP A 790 -15.82 -31.14 -31.60
N GLY A 791 -16.80 -31.81 -30.98
CA GLY A 791 -17.43 -31.31 -29.75
C GLY A 791 -16.45 -31.20 -28.57
N PRO A 792 -15.78 -32.30 -28.18
CA PRO A 792 -14.74 -32.27 -27.13
C PRO A 792 -13.56 -31.36 -27.48
N LEU A 793 -13.20 -31.25 -28.76
CA LEU A 793 -12.13 -30.36 -29.21
C LEU A 793 -12.45 -28.89 -28.89
N PHE A 794 -13.67 -28.42 -29.13
CA PHE A 794 -14.04 -27.03 -28.90
C PHE A 794 -13.82 -26.59 -27.44
N GLY A 795 -14.21 -27.45 -26.47
CA GLY A 795 -14.00 -27.17 -25.05
C GLY A 795 -12.51 -27.10 -24.68
N LYS A 796 -11.69 -28.00 -25.23
CA LYS A 796 -10.23 -28.00 -25.00
C LYS A 796 -9.55 -26.76 -25.61
N LEU A 797 -9.92 -26.41 -26.84
CA LEU A 797 -9.42 -25.23 -27.54
C LEU A 797 -9.82 -23.94 -26.84
N PHE A 798 -11.05 -23.85 -26.31
CA PHE A 798 -11.51 -22.70 -25.56
C PHE A 798 -10.62 -22.41 -24.34
N PHE A 799 -10.28 -23.43 -23.54
CA PHE A 799 -9.40 -23.25 -22.39
C PHE A 799 -7.96 -22.91 -22.78
N ALA A 800 -7.41 -23.55 -23.82
CA ALA A 800 -6.07 -23.23 -24.31
C ALA A 800 -6.00 -21.80 -24.86
N PHE A 801 -7.04 -21.36 -25.57
CA PHE A 801 -7.16 -20.00 -26.09
C PHE A 801 -7.24 -18.97 -24.95
N TRP A 802 -8.00 -19.26 -23.88
CA TRP A 802 -8.04 -18.41 -22.68
C TRP A 802 -6.63 -18.18 -22.12
N VAL A 803 -5.80 -19.23 -21.97
CA VAL A 803 -4.41 -19.10 -21.49
C VAL A 803 -3.58 -18.24 -22.43
N ILE A 804 -3.64 -18.50 -23.74
CA ILE A 804 -2.85 -17.78 -24.75
C ILE A 804 -3.23 -16.29 -24.78
N VAL A 805 -4.52 -15.95 -24.67
CA VAL A 805 -4.99 -14.56 -24.64
C VAL A 805 -4.52 -13.82 -23.38
N HIS A 806 -4.45 -14.49 -22.23
CA HIS A 806 -3.93 -13.87 -21.01
C HIS A 806 -2.40 -13.64 -21.06
N LEU A 807 -1.67 -14.53 -21.74
CA LEU A 807 -0.23 -14.40 -21.97
C LEU A 807 0.11 -13.55 -23.21
N TYR A 808 -0.87 -13.07 -23.96
CA TYR A 808 -0.65 -12.28 -25.18
C TYR A 808 0.15 -10.98 -24.97
N PRO A 809 -0.07 -10.18 -23.89
CA PRO A 809 0.75 -9.00 -23.63
C PRO A 809 2.22 -9.36 -23.40
N PHE A 810 2.47 -10.51 -22.77
CA PHE A 810 3.81 -11.05 -22.59
C PHE A 810 4.45 -11.41 -23.94
N LEU A 811 3.70 -12.09 -24.82
CA LEU A 811 4.15 -12.37 -26.20
C LEU A 811 4.48 -11.09 -26.97
N LYS A 812 3.61 -10.07 -26.89
CA LYS A 812 3.90 -8.74 -27.47
C LYS A 812 5.16 -8.11 -26.89
N GLY A 813 5.41 -8.28 -25.59
CA GLY A 813 6.63 -7.82 -24.93
C GLY A 813 7.89 -8.50 -25.48
N LEU A 814 7.85 -9.82 -25.69
CA LEU A 814 8.95 -10.61 -26.26
C LEU A 814 9.28 -10.20 -27.71
N MET A 815 8.27 -9.76 -28.47
CA MET A 815 8.41 -9.42 -29.89
C MET A 815 9.07 -8.05 -30.17
N GLY A 816 9.34 -7.23 -29.14
CA GLY A 816 10.12 -6.01 -29.27
C GLY A 816 9.53 -4.91 -30.19
N ARG A 817 10.37 -3.95 -30.58
CA ARG A 817 10.03 -2.63 -31.16
C ARG A 817 9.36 -2.62 -32.55
N GLN A 818 9.11 -3.78 -33.18
CA GLN A 818 8.52 -3.81 -34.53
C GLN A 818 7.00 -4.01 -34.49
N ASN A 819 6.24 -2.92 -34.41
CA ASN A 819 4.78 -2.98 -34.50
C ASN A 819 4.25 -3.21 -35.94
N ARG A 820 5.13 -3.39 -36.95
CA ARG A 820 4.74 -3.47 -38.38
C ARG A 820 5.12 -4.76 -39.13
N THR A 821 6.12 -5.52 -38.66
CA THR A 821 6.71 -6.64 -39.43
C THR A 821 6.88 -8.03 -38.75
N PRO A 822 6.43 -8.30 -37.51
CA PRO A 822 6.53 -9.66 -36.94
C PRO A 822 5.21 -10.44 -36.98
N THR A 823 4.03 -9.81 -37.06
CA THR A 823 2.75 -10.53 -37.08
C THR A 823 2.61 -11.38 -38.33
N ILE A 824 3.03 -10.87 -39.49
CA ILE A 824 2.98 -11.60 -40.76
C ILE A 824 3.89 -12.82 -40.71
N VAL A 825 5.15 -12.66 -40.28
CA VAL A 825 6.10 -13.77 -40.17
C VAL A 825 5.60 -14.83 -39.20
N ILE A 826 5.09 -14.44 -38.03
CA ILE A 826 4.54 -15.40 -37.05
C ILE A 826 3.32 -16.12 -37.60
N VAL A 827 2.40 -15.41 -38.26
CA VAL A 827 1.23 -16.03 -38.90
C VAL A 827 1.69 -17.06 -39.94
N TRP A 828 2.67 -16.72 -40.78
CA TRP A 828 3.26 -17.65 -41.75
C TRP A 828 3.99 -18.82 -41.09
N SER A 829 4.75 -18.60 -40.01
CA SER A 829 5.41 -19.68 -39.26
C SER A 829 4.41 -20.62 -38.61
N VAL A 830 3.32 -20.10 -38.04
CA VAL A 830 2.23 -20.90 -37.46
C VAL A 830 1.50 -21.69 -38.54
N LEU A 831 1.23 -21.07 -39.70
CA LEU A 831 0.62 -21.76 -40.86
C LEU A 831 1.53 -22.89 -41.36
N LEU A 832 2.83 -22.62 -41.55
CA LEU A 832 3.82 -23.63 -41.96
C LEU A 832 3.95 -24.76 -40.94
N ALA A 833 3.99 -24.45 -39.65
CA ALA A 833 4.02 -25.44 -38.58
C ALA A 833 2.75 -26.31 -38.55
N SER A 834 1.58 -25.70 -38.83
CA SER A 834 0.31 -26.42 -38.93
C SER A 834 0.29 -27.37 -40.13
N ILE A 835 0.78 -26.92 -41.29
CA ILE A 835 0.92 -27.75 -42.50
C ILE A 835 1.89 -28.91 -42.23
N PHE A 836 3.04 -28.64 -41.61
CA PHE A 836 4.01 -29.68 -41.26
C PHE A 836 3.44 -30.71 -40.29
N SER A 837 2.70 -30.26 -39.26
CA SER A 837 2.02 -31.15 -38.31
C SER A 837 0.96 -32.02 -38.99
N LEU A 838 0.16 -31.44 -39.88
CA LEU A 838 -0.84 -32.18 -40.67
C LEU A 838 -0.19 -33.23 -41.59
N LEU A 839 0.90 -32.86 -42.27
CA LEU A 839 1.68 -33.78 -43.10
C LEU A 839 2.27 -34.90 -42.25
N TRP A 840 2.85 -34.58 -41.10
CA TRP A 840 3.40 -35.57 -40.18
C TRP A 840 2.34 -36.58 -39.75
N VAL A 841 1.19 -36.13 -39.24
CA VAL A 841 0.09 -37.03 -38.80
C VAL A 841 -0.44 -37.90 -39.96
N ARG A 842 -0.43 -37.39 -41.19
CA ARG A 842 -0.86 -38.14 -42.40
C ARG A 842 0.18 -39.17 -42.86
N ILE A 843 1.46 -38.86 -42.71
CA ILE A 843 2.58 -39.68 -43.20
C ILE A 843 3.03 -40.70 -42.13
N ASP A 844 2.84 -40.39 -40.84
CA ASP A 844 3.50 -41.03 -39.70
C ASP A 844 3.58 -42.56 -39.84
N PRO A 845 4.77 -43.10 -40.19
CA PRO A 845 4.95 -44.53 -40.42
C PRO A 845 4.94 -45.35 -39.12
N PHE A 846 4.89 -44.70 -37.95
CA PHE A 846 4.93 -45.35 -36.64
C PHE A 846 3.55 -45.58 -36.02
N LEU A 847 2.47 -45.10 -36.62
CA LEU A 847 1.10 -45.50 -36.26
C LEU A 847 0.78 -46.85 -36.93
N ILE A 848 0.59 -47.89 -36.13
CA ILE A 848 0.13 -49.21 -36.61
C ILE A 848 -1.21 -48.99 -37.32
N ARG A 849 -1.23 -49.11 -38.65
CA ARG A 849 -2.48 -49.22 -39.40
C ARG A 849 -3.16 -50.50 -38.92
N ALA A 850 -4.17 -50.38 -38.07
CA ALA A 850 -5.04 -51.49 -37.74
C ALA A 850 -5.75 -51.90 -39.03
N THR A 851 -5.23 -52.92 -39.71
CA THR A 851 -5.96 -53.65 -40.73
C THR A 851 -7.13 -54.30 -40.02
N GLY A 852 -8.32 -53.73 -40.17
CA GLY A 852 -9.56 -54.38 -39.78
C GLY A 852 -9.67 -55.74 -40.47
N PRO A 853 -10.46 -56.70 -39.92
CA PRO A 853 -10.56 -58.03 -40.48
C PRO A 853 -11.05 -57.98 -41.93
N ASP A 854 -10.45 -58.80 -42.80
CA ASP A 854 -10.83 -58.95 -44.20
C ASP A 854 -12.34 -59.25 -44.30
N GLN A 855 -13.11 -58.24 -44.72
CA GLN A 855 -14.53 -58.42 -45.01
C GLN A 855 -14.65 -59.17 -46.34
N LYS A 856 -14.65 -60.50 -46.30
CA LYS A 856 -15.18 -61.29 -47.41
C LYS A 856 -16.69 -61.12 -47.45
N LEU A 857 -17.21 -60.58 -48.55
CA LEU A 857 -18.63 -60.61 -48.87
C LEU A 857 -19.10 -62.07 -48.87
N CYS A 858 -19.92 -62.45 -47.89
CA CYS A 858 -20.71 -63.67 -47.98
C CYS A 858 -22.06 -63.34 -48.62
N GLY A 859 -22.50 -64.18 -49.55
CA GLY A 859 -23.74 -64.01 -50.31
C GLY A 859 -25.00 -64.15 -49.45
N ILE A 860 -26.15 -63.97 -50.09
CA ILE A 860 -27.47 -63.65 -49.53
C ILE A 860 -28.07 -64.68 -48.53
N ASN A 861 -27.37 -65.76 -48.18
CA ASN A 861 -27.83 -66.73 -47.16
C ASN A 861 -26.85 -66.80 -45.97
N CYS A 862 -26.66 -65.69 -45.26
CA CYS A 862 -26.03 -65.66 -43.93
C CYS A 862 -27.04 -65.27 -42.85
#